data_AF-A0A2D6PWN1-F1
#
_entry.id   AF-A0A2D6PWN1-F1
#
_cell.length_a   1.000
_cell.length_b   1.000
_cell.length_c   1.000
_cell.angle_alpha   90.00
_cell.angle_beta   90.00
_cell.angle_gamma   90.00
#
_symmetry.space_group_name_H-M   'P 1'
#
loop_
_entity.id
_entity.type
_entity.pdbx_description
1 polymer ?
#
loop_
_entity_poly.entity_id
_entity_poly.type
_entity_poly.pdbx_seq_one_letter_code
_entity_poly.pdbx_strand_id
1 'polypeptide(L)'
;MRMMRTLLTIAVFAVLPACAQPEKVSTQHLKEFENDLGELSARIIPATVAVKIGNAGGSGVIISEDGWVLTAAHVFSRPGQKVSITLHDGNVVHGETYGRQQTDDFGILKITTEGKWPHAEMGSSEPLERGDLCVATGHPGGFQDGRSPPLRFGRVTRTRGQFVQTSCTVDHGDSGGPLFDLKGRVIGIHSRIGGSARQNYHIPVDHYRKHWKRLVAKEHWGQFRFPKQGAVLGVSGDGGPGGSRLSRVAKGLPAAKAGLKVRDTIVKFGDDKVETWDDLSKAIKKHDVGDKVVVMFKRGGETQTATVKLALSPNAPRPEEAGEMPVVAKPEGKMSELLEDGDNLKSAFNDLAKKARHSVVRIVTGDNARVLGTVVGKDGWIVTKASELKSGDTTVTLTDGRKLKAERVTVEKIWDLAFLKVEASDLTPVSFVDAKDFRNGQWLASIGQDEEPLNVGVVSVRPRSLIAPNASKQGYLGITFDLTFDGTRIKTVMPETAAARAKLEVGDVIVAIEGKKIRSITHAQRILKLKTPGSKIPFKVLRGDKEMTVEATLGSRAEIATPPAPRGRSRGRGGRRGRGRRTSRTRYSQKSSGFKNVVQHDTILTPRDCGGPVFDSRGRCVGLNIARANRYNTLAIPAPDLAKLVAAVRKASAEQTPAAAGKEKGKEAH
;
A
#
# COMPACT_ATOMS: atom_id res chain seq x y z
N MET A 1 -37.58 9.82 79.95
CA MET A 1 -38.90 9.71 79.29
C MET A 1 -38.70 9.48 77.80
N ARG A 2 -39.45 8.52 77.26
CA ARG A 2 -39.47 8.04 75.89
C ARG A 2 -39.59 9.16 74.84
N MET A 3 -38.96 8.97 73.69
CA MET A 3 -39.70 9.03 72.43
C MET A 3 -38.99 8.20 71.34
N MET A 4 -39.63 7.09 70.99
CA MET A 4 -39.38 6.28 69.81
C MET A 4 -39.70 7.09 68.55
N ARG A 5 -38.82 7.02 67.53
CA ARG A 5 -39.24 7.11 66.13
C ARG A 5 -38.54 6.03 65.32
N THR A 6 -39.36 5.07 64.94
CA THR A 6 -39.15 3.99 63.99
C THR A 6 -38.64 4.53 62.66
N LEU A 7 -37.54 3.98 62.13
CA LEU A 7 -37.11 4.18 60.75
C LEU A 7 -36.97 2.81 60.10
N LEU A 8 -37.96 2.49 59.30
CA LEU A 8 -38.08 1.30 58.45
C LEU A 8 -37.03 1.40 57.33
N THR A 9 -35.99 0.58 57.39
CA THR A 9 -34.99 0.51 56.31
C THR A 9 -35.53 -0.39 55.19
N ILE A 10 -36.16 0.21 54.18
CA ILE A 10 -36.49 -0.50 52.94
C ILE A 10 -35.19 -0.60 52.13
N ALA A 11 -34.60 -1.79 52.10
CA ALA A 11 -33.50 -2.10 51.18
C ALA A 11 -34.05 -2.26 49.76
N VAL A 12 -34.01 -1.18 48.97
CA VAL A 12 -34.21 -1.26 47.53
C VAL A 12 -32.93 -1.85 46.93
N PHE A 13 -32.94 -3.16 46.64
CA PHE A 13 -31.96 -3.74 45.72
C PHE A 13 -32.23 -3.16 44.33
N ALA A 14 -31.48 -2.12 43.95
CA ALA A 14 -31.40 -1.69 42.58
C ALA A 14 -30.79 -2.83 41.77
N VAL A 15 -31.62 -3.55 41.01
CA VAL A 15 -31.17 -4.43 39.94
C VAL A 15 -30.54 -3.52 38.89
N LEU A 16 -29.23 -3.35 38.97
CA LEU A 16 -28.45 -2.77 37.87
C LEU A 16 -28.74 -3.62 36.63
N PRO A 17 -29.18 -3.04 35.50
CA PRO A 17 -29.28 -3.79 34.27
C PRO A 17 -27.88 -4.34 33.98
N ALA A 18 -27.78 -5.66 33.88
CA ALA A 18 -26.57 -6.31 33.41
C ALA A 18 -26.19 -5.62 32.09
N CYS A 19 -25.01 -4.99 32.03
CA CYS A 19 -24.44 -4.54 30.76
C CYS A 19 -24.48 -5.75 29.83
N ALA A 20 -25.37 -5.71 28.83
CA ALA A 20 -25.40 -6.71 27.78
C ALA A 20 -24.00 -6.76 27.18
N GLN A 21 -23.37 -7.94 27.21
CA GLN A 21 -22.09 -8.11 26.54
C GLN A 21 -22.26 -7.70 25.07
N PRO A 22 -21.31 -6.96 24.47
CA PRO A 22 -21.41 -6.60 23.07
C PRO A 22 -21.63 -7.87 22.24
N GLU A 23 -22.67 -7.85 21.41
CA GLU A 23 -23.08 -8.99 20.60
C GLU A 23 -21.89 -9.44 19.74
N LYS A 24 -21.42 -10.68 19.91
CA LYS A 24 -20.29 -11.20 19.13
C LYS A 24 -20.70 -11.29 17.66
N VAL A 25 -19.87 -10.76 16.77
CA VAL A 25 -20.07 -10.84 15.31
C VAL A 25 -20.24 -12.30 14.88
N SER A 26 -21.41 -12.65 14.33
CA SER A 26 -21.71 -13.99 13.84
C SER A 26 -21.22 -14.20 12.41
N THR A 27 -21.13 -15.46 11.96
CA THR A 27 -20.81 -15.79 10.56
C THR A 27 -21.87 -15.31 9.57
N GLN A 28 -23.13 -15.19 10.00
CA GLN A 28 -24.23 -14.64 9.21
C GLN A 28 -24.04 -13.13 9.01
N HIS A 29 -23.66 -12.39 10.07
CA HIS A 29 -23.31 -10.96 9.99
C HIS A 29 -22.18 -10.70 8.97
N LEU A 30 -21.15 -11.55 8.95
CA LEU A 30 -20.07 -11.43 7.97
C LEU A 30 -20.54 -11.65 6.53
N LYS A 31 -21.48 -12.58 6.32
CA LYS A 31 -22.00 -12.92 4.98
C LYS A 31 -22.90 -11.83 4.41
N GLU A 32 -23.78 -11.25 5.22
CA GLU A 32 -24.63 -10.12 4.82
C GLU A 32 -23.76 -8.93 4.44
N PHE A 33 -22.81 -8.58 5.29
CA PHE A 33 -21.88 -7.48 5.03
C PHE A 33 -21.01 -7.71 3.79
N GLU A 34 -20.63 -8.96 3.51
CA GLU A 34 -19.90 -9.31 2.29
C GLU A 34 -20.69 -8.97 1.03
N ASN A 35 -22.01 -9.25 1.02
CA ASN A 35 -22.87 -8.91 -0.11
C ASN A 35 -23.02 -7.39 -0.23
N ASP A 36 -23.24 -6.69 0.88
CA ASP A 36 -23.33 -5.21 0.91
C ASP A 36 -22.06 -4.57 0.34
N LEU A 37 -20.87 -5.07 0.72
CA LEU A 37 -19.60 -4.60 0.17
C LEU A 37 -19.45 -4.90 -1.33
N GLY A 38 -19.97 -6.04 -1.80
CA GLY A 38 -19.98 -6.40 -3.21
C GLY A 38 -20.83 -5.43 -4.05
N GLU A 39 -22.05 -5.14 -3.57
CA GLU A 39 -22.95 -4.17 -4.21
C GLU A 39 -22.39 -2.74 -4.16
N LEU A 40 -21.88 -2.34 -3.00
CA LEU A 40 -21.19 -1.07 -2.82
C LEU A 40 -20.04 -0.94 -3.81
N SER A 41 -19.20 -1.98 -3.94
CA SER A 41 -18.08 -2.00 -4.88
C SER A 41 -18.54 -1.82 -6.32
N ALA A 42 -19.65 -2.43 -6.72
CA ALA A 42 -20.20 -2.31 -8.07
C ALA A 42 -20.66 -0.88 -8.38
N ARG A 43 -21.16 -0.14 -7.37
CA ARG A 43 -21.59 1.26 -7.51
C ARG A 43 -20.41 2.24 -7.52
N ILE A 44 -19.43 2.08 -6.63
CA ILE A 44 -18.38 3.10 -6.43
C ILE A 44 -17.20 2.97 -7.39
N ILE A 45 -16.89 1.77 -7.89
CA ILE A 45 -15.78 1.57 -8.83
C ILE A 45 -15.97 2.39 -10.13
N PRO A 46 -17.16 2.41 -10.75
CA PRO A 46 -17.38 3.20 -11.96
C PRO A 46 -17.18 4.70 -11.82
N ALA A 47 -17.45 5.26 -10.63
CA ALA A 47 -17.27 6.68 -10.35
C ALA A 47 -15.80 7.06 -10.10
N THR A 48 -14.91 6.11 -9.85
CA THR A 48 -13.49 6.36 -9.54
C THR A 48 -12.61 6.34 -10.79
N VAL A 49 -11.99 7.48 -11.08
CA VAL A 49 -11.29 7.72 -12.34
C VAL A 49 -9.79 7.98 -12.16
N ALA A 50 -9.00 7.63 -13.16
CA ALA A 50 -7.60 8.03 -13.24
C ALA A 50 -7.49 9.38 -13.95
N VAL A 51 -6.69 10.29 -13.39
CA VAL A 51 -6.55 11.65 -13.90
C VAL A 51 -5.14 11.84 -14.45
N LYS A 52 -5.01 12.33 -15.68
CA LYS A 52 -3.73 12.63 -16.31
C LYS A 52 -3.69 14.03 -16.93
N ILE A 53 -2.70 14.81 -16.53
CA ILE A 53 -2.49 16.20 -16.96
C ILE A 53 -1.03 16.34 -17.40
N GLY A 54 -0.82 16.29 -18.72
CA GLY A 54 0.52 16.18 -19.28
C GLY A 54 1.26 14.93 -18.75
N ASN A 55 2.38 15.15 -18.08
CA ASN A 55 3.19 14.08 -17.45
C ASN A 55 2.85 13.85 -15.97
N ALA A 56 1.95 14.65 -15.39
CA ALA A 56 1.47 14.48 -14.04
C ALA A 56 0.13 13.73 -14.02
N GLY A 57 -0.26 13.22 -12.86
CA GLY A 57 -1.53 12.53 -12.71
C GLY A 57 -1.82 12.10 -11.29
N GLY A 58 -3.05 11.66 -11.08
CA GLY A 58 -3.59 11.20 -9.82
C GLY A 58 -4.89 10.44 -10.06
N SER A 59 -5.82 10.57 -9.13
CA SER A 59 -7.16 10.01 -9.19
C SER A 59 -8.22 11.10 -9.05
N GLY A 60 -9.47 10.73 -9.30
CA GLY A 60 -10.65 11.58 -9.10
C GLY A 60 -11.88 10.74 -8.81
N VAL A 61 -12.96 11.40 -8.43
CA VAL A 61 -14.30 10.80 -8.32
C VAL A 61 -15.31 11.67 -9.05
N ILE A 62 -16.09 11.07 -9.95
CA ILE A 62 -17.20 11.74 -10.63
C ILE A 62 -18.35 11.88 -9.63
N ILE A 63 -18.85 13.10 -9.42
CA ILE A 63 -19.90 13.40 -8.43
C ILE A 63 -21.24 13.84 -9.01
N SER A 64 -21.32 13.91 -10.34
CA SER A 64 -22.56 14.25 -11.03
C SER A 64 -22.64 13.59 -12.40
N GLU A 65 -23.86 13.37 -12.87
CA GLU A 65 -24.13 12.78 -14.19
C GLU A 65 -23.55 13.61 -15.34
N ASP A 66 -23.51 14.94 -15.19
CA ASP A 66 -22.93 15.87 -16.16
C ASP A 66 -21.39 15.94 -16.08
N GLY A 67 -20.75 15.25 -15.12
CA GLY A 67 -19.31 15.00 -15.15
C GLY A 67 -18.44 15.98 -14.36
N TRP A 68 -18.94 16.54 -13.25
CA TRP A 68 -18.07 17.17 -12.26
C TRP A 68 -17.25 16.11 -11.53
N VAL A 69 -15.96 16.40 -11.31
CA VAL A 69 -15.02 15.46 -10.69
C VAL A 69 -14.28 16.13 -9.54
N LEU A 70 -14.28 15.52 -8.36
CA LEU A 70 -13.45 15.97 -7.24
C LEU A 70 -12.03 15.39 -7.36
N THR A 71 -11.03 16.17 -7.00
CA THR A 71 -9.62 15.74 -6.93
C THR A 71 -8.82 16.57 -5.92
N ALA A 72 -7.59 16.17 -5.61
CA ALA A 72 -6.72 16.97 -4.74
C ALA A 72 -6.08 18.12 -5.52
N ALA A 73 -5.92 19.28 -4.89
CA ALA A 73 -5.38 20.47 -5.56
C ALA A 73 -3.98 20.21 -6.14
N HIS A 74 -3.14 19.46 -5.43
CA HIS A 74 -1.77 19.16 -5.90
C HIS A 74 -1.70 18.25 -7.12
N VAL A 75 -2.82 17.65 -7.58
CA VAL A 75 -2.86 16.86 -8.82
C VAL A 75 -2.66 17.75 -10.05
N PHE A 76 -3.02 19.03 -9.98
CA PHE A 76 -2.86 19.98 -11.06
C PHE A 76 -2.23 21.30 -10.60
N SER A 77 -1.83 22.15 -11.55
CA SER A 77 -1.08 23.38 -11.23
C SER A 77 -1.96 24.62 -11.21
N ARG A 78 -2.89 24.73 -12.15
CA ARG A 78 -3.80 25.87 -12.31
C ARG A 78 -5.12 25.46 -12.97
N PRO A 79 -6.20 26.24 -12.83
CA PRO A 79 -7.40 26.08 -13.64
C PRO A 79 -7.09 26.23 -15.15
N GLY A 80 -7.94 25.69 -16.01
CA GLY A 80 -7.82 25.83 -17.46
C GLY A 80 -6.96 24.80 -18.19
N GLN A 81 -6.44 23.80 -17.49
CA GLN A 81 -5.59 22.77 -18.09
C GLN A 81 -6.44 21.66 -18.69
N LYS A 82 -6.10 21.23 -19.91
CA LYS A 82 -6.68 20.01 -20.50
C LYS A 82 -6.30 18.80 -19.66
N VAL A 83 -7.28 17.95 -19.38
CA VAL A 83 -7.11 16.71 -18.62
C VAL A 83 -7.65 15.53 -19.42
N SER A 84 -6.94 14.40 -19.37
CA SER A 84 -7.45 13.09 -19.80
C SER A 84 -7.89 12.32 -18.56
N ILE A 85 -9.11 11.81 -18.58
CA ILE A 85 -9.74 11.08 -17.49
C ILE A 85 -9.99 9.67 -18.00
N THR A 86 -9.39 8.66 -17.36
CA THR A 86 -9.59 7.26 -17.73
C THR A 86 -10.59 6.63 -16.76
N LEU A 87 -11.69 6.11 -17.31
CA LEU A 87 -12.75 5.43 -16.58
C LEU A 87 -12.33 4.02 -16.16
N HIS A 88 -13.16 3.39 -15.32
CA HIS A 88 -12.87 2.05 -14.76
C HIS A 88 -12.76 0.94 -15.83
N ASP A 89 -13.38 1.14 -16.99
CA ASP A 89 -13.39 0.23 -18.15
C ASP A 89 -12.23 0.51 -19.13
N GLY A 90 -11.44 1.55 -18.87
CA GLY A 90 -10.33 1.97 -19.73
C GLY A 90 -10.68 3.01 -20.78
N ASN A 91 -11.95 3.39 -20.92
CA ASN A 91 -12.34 4.47 -21.79
C ASN A 91 -11.71 5.79 -21.33
N VAL A 92 -11.14 6.53 -22.28
CA VAL A 92 -10.50 7.82 -22.02
C VAL A 92 -11.43 8.93 -22.50
N VAL A 93 -11.78 9.82 -21.58
CA VAL A 93 -12.57 11.02 -21.84
C VAL A 93 -11.75 12.26 -21.55
N HIS A 94 -12.15 13.38 -22.13
CA HIS A 94 -11.46 14.65 -22.01
C HIS A 94 -12.22 15.62 -21.13
N GLY A 95 -11.48 16.47 -20.43
CA GLY A 95 -12.02 17.51 -19.58
C GLY A 95 -11.06 18.67 -19.36
N GLU A 96 -11.40 19.51 -18.40
CA GLU A 96 -10.63 20.69 -18.00
C GLU A 96 -10.48 20.77 -16.48
N THR A 97 -9.34 21.28 -15.99
CA THR A 97 -9.17 21.64 -14.58
C THR A 97 -9.92 22.93 -14.24
N TYR A 98 -10.58 22.94 -13.09
CA TYR A 98 -11.35 24.08 -12.60
C TYR A 98 -10.69 24.65 -11.34
N GLY A 99 -11.46 25.29 -10.46
CA GLY A 99 -10.93 25.99 -9.31
C GLY A 99 -10.23 25.06 -8.31
N ARG A 100 -9.32 25.65 -7.54
CA ARG A 100 -8.51 24.95 -6.53
C ARG A 100 -8.14 25.82 -5.35
N GLN A 101 -8.02 25.17 -4.20
CA GLN A 101 -7.52 25.73 -2.96
C GLN A 101 -6.24 25.02 -2.55
N GLN A 102 -5.12 25.75 -2.53
CA GLN A 102 -3.79 25.17 -2.34
C GLN A 102 -3.42 24.85 -0.88
N THR A 103 -3.98 25.57 0.09
CA THR A 103 -3.66 25.42 1.52
C THR A 103 -4.17 24.11 2.10
N ASP A 104 -5.44 23.78 1.81
CA ASP A 104 -6.16 22.61 2.31
C ASP A 104 -6.29 21.51 1.25
N ASP A 105 -5.72 21.76 0.06
CA ASP A 105 -5.42 20.76 -0.96
C ASP A 105 -6.63 20.16 -1.71
N PHE A 106 -7.66 20.96 -1.99
CA PHE A 106 -8.83 20.53 -2.77
C PHE A 106 -9.00 21.25 -4.11
N GLY A 107 -9.51 20.55 -5.13
CA GLY A 107 -9.82 21.14 -6.44
C GLY A 107 -10.79 20.29 -7.24
N ILE A 108 -11.37 20.86 -8.29
CA ILE A 108 -12.33 20.13 -9.13
C ILE A 108 -11.91 20.13 -10.60
N LEU A 109 -12.43 19.17 -11.34
CA LEU A 109 -12.33 19.05 -12.79
C LEU A 109 -13.74 18.95 -13.38
N LYS A 110 -13.86 19.19 -14.68
CA LYS A 110 -15.10 18.98 -15.43
C LYS A 110 -14.81 18.14 -16.67
N ILE A 111 -15.54 17.05 -16.84
CA ILE A 111 -15.57 16.30 -18.11
C ILE A 111 -16.27 17.19 -19.15
N THR A 112 -15.61 17.37 -20.29
CA THR A 112 -16.11 18.16 -21.44
C THR A 112 -16.50 17.28 -22.61
N THR A 113 -16.18 15.98 -22.55
CA THR A 113 -16.74 14.99 -23.48
C THR A 113 -18.24 14.88 -23.20
N GLU A 114 -19.06 14.84 -24.24
CA GLU A 114 -20.51 14.67 -24.09
C GLU A 114 -20.84 13.26 -23.60
N GLY A 115 -21.81 13.16 -22.70
CA GLY A 115 -22.23 11.89 -22.12
C GLY A 115 -22.83 12.02 -20.73
N LYS A 116 -23.36 10.90 -20.24
CA LYS A 116 -23.84 10.72 -18.87
C LYS A 116 -22.88 9.81 -18.15
N TRP A 117 -22.40 10.26 -16.99
CA TRP A 117 -21.29 9.60 -16.31
C TRP A 117 -21.75 8.87 -15.04
N PRO A 118 -21.25 7.64 -14.78
CA PRO A 118 -21.40 7.02 -13.47
C PRO A 118 -20.80 7.92 -12.40
N HIS A 119 -21.56 8.17 -11.34
CA HIS A 119 -21.18 9.15 -10.32
C HIS A 119 -21.55 8.67 -8.91
N ALA A 120 -20.93 9.31 -7.91
CA ALA A 120 -21.21 9.08 -6.51
C ALA A 120 -21.64 10.39 -5.83
N GLU A 121 -22.59 10.29 -4.91
CA GLU A 121 -23.05 11.45 -4.15
C GLU A 121 -21.99 11.95 -3.17
N MET A 122 -21.94 13.25 -2.90
CA MET A 122 -21.16 13.79 -1.78
C MET A 122 -21.91 13.55 -0.46
N GLY A 123 -21.30 12.79 0.45
CA GLY A 123 -21.79 12.59 1.82
C GLY A 123 -21.39 13.75 2.73
N SER A 124 -21.37 13.54 4.05
CA SER A 124 -20.88 14.54 5.01
C SER A 124 -19.67 14.01 5.77
N SER A 125 -18.70 14.88 6.02
CA SER A 125 -17.53 14.58 6.84
C SER A 125 -17.60 15.16 8.26
N GLU A 126 -18.49 16.13 8.50
CA GLU A 126 -18.73 16.73 9.82
C GLU A 126 -19.08 15.72 10.92
N PRO A 127 -19.98 14.74 10.70
CA PRO A 127 -20.36 13.85 11.78
C PRO A 127 -19.41 12.65 11.90
N LEU A 128 -18.32 12.56 11.13
CA LEU A 128 -17.44 11.41 11.20
C LEU A 128 -16.79 11.26 12.58
N GLU A 129 -16.77 10.04 13.07
CA GLU A 129 -16.18 9.65 14.34
C GLU A 129 -15.10 8.60 14.16
N ARG A 130 -14.23 8.47 15.18
CA ARG A 130 -13.24 7.40 15.20
C ARG A 130 -14.00 6.08 15.33
N GLY A 131 -13.73 5.14 14.42
CA GLY A 131 -14.43 3.85 14.36
C GLY A 131 -15.23 3.69 13.07
N ASP A 132 -15.73 4.79 12.50
CA ASP A 132 -16.58 4.76 11.30
C ASP A 132 -15.95 3.97 10.17
N LEU A 133 -16.71 3.01 9.65
CA LEU A 133 -16.28 2.16 8.54
C LEU A 133 -16.25 2.97 7.25
N CYS A 134 -15.20 2.77 6.46
CA CYS A 134 -15.02 3.47 5.20
C CYS A 134 -14.29 2.62 4.17
N VAL A 135 -14.48 2.98 2.90
CA VAL A 135 -13.89 2.30 1.75
C VAL A 135 -13.13 3.30 0.91
N ALA A 136 -11.86 3.02 0.63
CA ALA A 136 -11.03 3.83 -0.25
C ALA A 136 -10.89 3.15 -1.61
N THR A 137 -10.90 3.96 -2.68
CA THR A 137 -10.56 3.51 -4.04
C THR A 137 -9.69 4.57 -4.73
N GLY A 138 -9.03 4.18 -5.82
CA GLY A 138 -8.17 5.09 -6.58
C GLY A 138 -7.36 4.34 -7.63
N HIS A 139 -6.49 5.06 -8.33
CA HIS A 139 -5.61 4.54 -9.36
C HIS A 139 -4.14 4.74 -8.95
N PRO A 140 -3.63 3.95 -7.99
CA PRO A 140 -2.26 4.10 -7.51
C PRO A 140 -1.27 3.74 -8.63
N GLY A 141 -0.34 4.64 -8.92
CA GLY A 141 0.53 4.56 -10.09
C GLY A 141 -0.15 4.80 -11.44
N GLY A 142 -1.37 5.36 -11.45
CA GLY A 142 -2.17 5.62 -12.66
C GLY A 142 -3.03 4.44 -13.11
N PHE A 143 -3.78 4.63 -14.20
CA PHE A 143 -4.58 3.56 -14.81
C PHE A 143 -3.70 2.38 -15.23
N GLN A 144 -4.19 1.16 -15.03
CA GLN A 144 -3.56 -0.07 -15.52
C GLN A 144 -4.64 -0.94 -16.14
N ASP A 145 -4.40 -1.36 -17.38
CA ASP A 145 -5.32 -2.24 -18.09
C ASP A 145 -5.60 -3.53 -17.29
N GLY A 146 -6.86 -3.96 -17.28
CA GLY A 146 -7.34 -5.10 -16.50
C GLY A 146 -7.29 -4.94 -14.98
N ARG A 147 -6.96 -3.75 -14.44
CA ARG A 147 -6.98 -3.46 -13.00
C ARG A 147 -8.05 -2.43 -12.67
N SER A 148 -9.17 -2.88 -12.10
CA SER A 148 -10.15 -1.98 -11.50
C SER A 148 -9.52 -1.14 -10.37
N PRO A 149 -10.05 0.06 -10.07
CA PRO A 149 -9.74 0.77 -8.83
C PRO A 149 -9.74 -0.18 -7.63
N PRO A 150 -8.62 -0.36 -6.91
CA PRO A 150 -8.57 -1.35 -5.84
C PRO A 150 -9.43 -0.93 -4.66
N LEU A 151 -10.39 -1.79 -4.28
CA LEU A 151 -11.25 -1.63 -3.11
C LEU A 151 -10.45 -1.87 -1.82
N ARG A 152 -10.47 -0.91 -0.88
CA ARG A 152 -9.70 -1.01 0.37
C ARG A 152 -10.57 -0.64 1.55
N PHE A 153 -10.80 -1.60 2.42
CA PHE A 153 -11.64 -1.46 3.59
C PHE A 153 -10.84 -0.93 4.77
N GLY A 154 -11.45 -0.08 5.58
CA GLY A 154 -10.83 0.44 6.77
C GLY A 154 -11.78 1.27 7.59
N ARG A 155 -11.21 2.09 8.46
CA ARG A 155 -11.94 2.89 9.44
C ARG A 155 -11.32 4.24 9.62
N VAL A 156 -12.15 5.19 10.02
CA VAL A 156 -11.72 6.49 10.50
C VAL A 156 -10.94 6.30 11.80
N THR A 157 -9.70 6.77 11.81
CA THR A 157 -8.80 6.70 12.98
C THR A 157 -8.72 8.02 13.73
N ARG A 158 -9.01 9.13 13.05
CA ARG A 158 -9.06 10.47 13.64
C ARG A 158 -9.81 11.43 12.72
N THR A 159 -10.66 12.27 13.31
CA THR A 159 -11.38 13.35 12.60
C THR A 159 -10.99 14.75 13.06
N ARG A 160 -10.30 14.87 14.20
CA ARG A 160 -9.83 16.17 14.74
C ARG A 160 -8.64 16.71 13.95
N GLY A 161 -8.86 17.80 13.19
CA GLY A 161 -7.85 18.57 12.46
C GLY A 161 -8.34 19.01 11.07
N GLN A 162 -7.44 19.45 10.19
CA GLN A 162 -7.75 19.79 8.79
C GLN A 162 -8.06 18.58 7.89
N PHE A 163 -7.91 17.36 8.39
CA PHE A 163 -7.99 16.12 7.59
C PHE A 163 -8.71 15.02 8.36
N VAL A 164 -9.42 14.17 7.62
CA VAL A 164 -9.87 12.86 8.10
C VAL A 164 -8.70 11.88 7.97
N GLN A 165 -8.40 11.13 9.02
CA GLN A 165 -7.44 10.03 8.97
C GLN A 165 -8.14 8.68 8.92
N THR A 166 -7.64 7.75 8.09
CA THR A 166 -8.15 6.38 8.04
C THR A 166 -7.07 5.32 8.01
N SER A 167 -7.46 4.08 8.33
CA SER A 167 -6.63 2.88 8.17
C SER A 167 -6.57 2.34 6.74
N CYS A 168 -7.45 2.79 5.83
CA CYS A 168 -7.46 2.37 4.43
C CYS A 168 -6.11 2.66 3.77
N THR A 169 -5.48 1.66 3.18
CA THR A 169 -4.13 1.80 2.62
C THR A 169 -4.16 2.59 1.31
N VAL A 170 -3.52 3.76 1.25
CA VAL A 170 -3.36 4.55 0.01
C VAL A 170 -1.89 4.80 -0.32
N ASP A 171 -1.55 5.11 -1.57
CA ASP A 171 -0.20 5.35 -2.05
C ASP A 171 -0.17 6.39 -3.17
N HIS A 172 1.01 6.68 -3.71
CA HIS A 172 1.18 7.61 -4.81
C HIS A 172 0.30 7.24 -6.01
N GLY A 173 -0.40 8.23 -6.57
CA GLY A 173 -1.40 8.05 -7.62
C GLY A 173 -2.84 7.93 -7.09
N ASP A 174 -3.03 7.52 -5.83
CA ASP A 174 -4.37 7.60 -5.20
C ASP A 174 -4.78 9.04 -4.91
N SER A 175 -3.85 9.98 -4.82
CA SER A 175 -4.13 11.40 -4.59
C SER A 175 -5.26 11.92 -5.48
N GLY A 176 -6.29 12.49 -4.87
CA GLY A 176 -7.51 12.94 -5.53
C GLY A 176 -8.62 11.88 -5.63
N GLY A 177 -8.34 10.63 -5.31
CA GLY A 177 -9.33 9.54 -5.28
C GLY A 177 -10.26 9.62 -4.07
N PRO A 178 -11.40 8.92 -4.10
CA PRO A 178 -12.44 9.02 -3.08
C PRO A 178 -12.24 8.07 -1.88
N LEU A 179 -12.58 8.60 -0.71
CA LEU A 179 -12.98 7.85 0.47
C LEU A 179 -14.52 7.86 0.56
N PHE A 180 -15.12 6.69 0.68
CA PHE A 180 -16.57 6.49 0.77
C PHE A 180 -16.98 6.00 2.14
N ASP A 181 -18.22 6.32 2.54
CA ASP A 181 -18.94 5.56 3.55
C ASP A 181 -19.52 4.25 2.97
N LEU A 182 -20.18 3.45 3.80
CA LEU A 182 -20.77 2.17 3.37
C LEU A 182 -22.02 2.29 2.49
N LYS A 183 -22.58 3.51 2.32
CA LYS A 183 -23.67 3.75 1.38
C LYS A 183 -23.13 4.08 -0.02
N GLY A 184 -21.84 4.44 -0.12
CA GLY A 184 -21.18 4.82 -1.36
C GLY A 184 -21.12 6.33 -1.58
N ARG A 185 -21.35 7.11 -0.52
CA ARG A 185 -21.25 8.57 -0.55
C ARG A 185 -19.82 8.99 -0.27
N VAL A 186 -19.30 9.97 -0.99
CA VAL A 186 -17.94 10.50 -0.82
C VAL A 186 -17.87 11.28 0.49
N ILE A 187 -17.03 10.83 1.42
CA ILE A 187 -16.79 11.47 2.72
C ILE A 187 -15.39 12.12 2.82
N GLY A 188 -14.52 11.87 1.83
CA GLY A 188 -13.25 12.58 1.73
C GLY A 188 -12.49 12.28 0.46
N ILE A 189 -11.44 13.05 0.21
CA ILE A 189 -10.58 12.92 -0.98
C ILE A 189 -9.13 12.67 -0.54
N HIS A 190 -8.46 11.66 -1.10
CA HIS A 190 -7.11 11.28 -0.73
C HIS A 190 -6.11 12.43 -0.98
N SER A 191 -5.41 12.88 0.06
CA SER A 191 -4.43 13.98 -0.05
C SER A 191 -3.00 13.47 0.11
N ARG A 192 -2.71 12.80 1.22
CA ARG A 192 -1.33 12.47 1.59
C ARG A 192 -1.23 11.24 2.46
N ILE A 193 -0.01 10.75 2.53
CA ILE A 193 0.35 9.55 3.25
C ILE A 193 1.11 9.87 4.54
N GLY A 194 0.82 9.13 5.60
CA GLY A 194 1.51 9.21 6.89
C GLY A 194 2.74 8.32 6.99
N GLY A 195 3.33 8.30 8.19
CA GLY A 195 4.54 7.51 8.47
C GLY A 195 4.29 6.00 8.56
N SER A 196 3.03 5.58 8.75
CA SER A 196 2.63 4.17 8.79
C SER A 196 1.60 3.84 7.70
N ALA A 197 1.50 2.56 7.32
CA ALA A 197 0.55 2.13 6.29
C ALA A 197 -0.92 2.42 6.66
N ARG A 198 -1.22 2.49 7.96
CA ARG A 198 -2.54 2.72 8.57
C ARG A 198 -2.83 4.19 8.89
N GLN A 199 -1.95 5.10 8.49
CA GLN A 199 -2.13 6.54 8.72
C GLN A 199 -2.18 7.24 7.37
N ASN A 200 -3.40 7.52 6.91
CA ASN A 200 -3.65 8.14 5.61
C ASN A 200 -4.60 9.30 5.77
N TYR A 201 -4.37 10.39 5.04
CA TYR A 201 -5.05 11.66 5.25
C TYR A 201 -5.88 12.04 4.04
N HIS A 202 -7.11 12.45 4.32
CA HIS A 202 -8.10 12.79 3.33
C HIS A 202 -8.62 14.20 3.60
N ILE A 203 -8.78 14.99 2.53
CA ILE A 203 -9.51 16.26 2.60
C ILE A 203 -10.98 15.92 2.93
N PRO A 204 -11.57 16.51 3.98
CA PRO A 204 -12.99 16.32 4.27
C PRO A 204 -13.85 16.83 3.10
N VAL A 205 -14.88 16.07 2.69
CA VAL A 205 -15.71 16.41 1.53
C VAL A 205 -16.41 17.77 1.68
N ASP A 206 -16.70 18.18 2.92
CA ASP A 206 -17.39 19.45 3.21
C ASP A 206 -16.58 20.68 2.80
N HIS A 207 -15.25 20.57 2.65
CA HIS A 207 -14.43 21.64 2.07
C HIS A 207 -14.83 21.95 0.62
N TYR A 208 -15.18 20.92 -0.17
CA TYR A 208 -15.61 21.11 -1.55
C TYR A 208 -16.99 21.75 -1.60
N ARG A 209 -17.92 21.28 -0.76
CA ARG A 209 -19.27 21.84 -0.65
C ARG A 209 -19.25 23.31 -0.27
N LYS A 210 -18.54 23.66 0.81
CA LYS A 210 -18.44 25.04 1.32
C LYS A 210 -17.85 26.03 0.31
N HIS A 211 -17.03 25.55 -0.63
CA HIS A 211 -16.35 26.40 -1.60
C HIS A 211 -16.78 26.16 -3.04
N TRP A 212 -17.92 25.50 -3.25
CA TRP A 212 -18.37 25.05 -4.57
C TRP A 212 -18.45 26.18 -5.60
N LYS A 213 -19.08 27.31 -5.25
CA LYS A 213 -19.21 28.48 -6.16
C LYS A 213 -17.86 28.97 -6.68
N ARG A 214 -16.87 29.06 -5.78
CA ARG A 214 -15.49 29.50 -6.11
C ARG A 214 -14.78 28.48 -6.99
N LEU A 215 -14.96 27.19 -6.69
CA LEU A 215 -14.39 26.09 -7.46
C LEU A 215 -14.94 26.07 -8.90
N VAL A 216 -16.24 26.22 -9.07
CA VAL A 216 -16.90 26.27 -10.39
C VAL A 216 -16.53 27.55 -11.16
N ALA A 217 -16.34 28.67 -10.46
CA ALA A 217 -15.85 29.93 -11.04
C ALA A 217 -14.36 29.91 -11.45
N LYS A 218 -13.71 28.73 -11.42
CA LYS A 218 -12.28 28.55 -11.77
C LYS A 218 -11.33 29.38 -10.89
N GLU A 219 -11.72 29.71 -9.67
CA GLU A 219 -10.84 30.46 -8.77
C GLU A 219 -9.62 29.63 -8.34
N HIS A 220 -8.49 30.32 -8.18
CA HIS A 220 -7.28 29.75 -7.58
C HIS A 220 -6.94 30.54 -6.33
N TRP A 221 -6.91 29.90 -5.17
CA TRP A 221 -6.57 30.57 -3.92
C TRP A 221 -5.86 29.65 -2.92
N GLY A 222 -5.45 30.21 -1.78
CA GLY A 222 -4.58 29.54 -0.82
C GLY A 222 -3.11 29.58 -1.25
N GLN A 223 -2.22 29.15 -0.36
CA GLN A 223 -0.78 29.10 -0.63
C GLN A 223 -0.22 27.72 -0.29
N PHE A 224 0.71 27.24 -1.12
CA PHE A 224 1.41 25.99 -0.86
C PHE A 224 2.19 26.05 0.46
N ARG A 225 1.68 25.37 1.50
CA ARG A 225 2.34 25.26 2.80
C ARG A 225 2.87 23.84 3.00
N PHE A 226 4.16 23.71 3.29
CA PHE A 226 4.64 22.54 4.00
C PHE A 226 4.03 22.54 5.42
N PRO A 227 3.42 21.44 5.89
CA PRO A 227 2.68 21.45 7.15
C PRO A 227 3.62 21.53 8.36
N LYS A 228 3.47 22.59 9.15
CA LYS A 228 3.74 22.56 10.60
C LYS A 228 2.59 23.28 11.29
N GLN A 229 1.57 22.54 11.72
CA GLN A 229 0.57 23.04 12.66
C GLN A 229 1.12 22.83 14.09
N GLY A 230 1.21 23.94 14.84
CA GLY A 230 1.77 24.05 16.19
C GLY A 230 2.31 25.46 16.41
N ALA A 231 2.47 25.88 17.67
CA ALA A 231 3.15 27.12 18.03
C ALA A 231 4.54 27.16 17.38
N VAL A 232 4.91 28.28 16.75
CA VAL A 232 6.20 28.38 16.05
C VAL A 232 7.13 29.40 16.69
N LEU A 233 8.41 29.02 16.79
CA LEU A 233 9.51 29.93 17.14
C LEU A 233 9.99 30.71 15.90
N GLY A 234 9.89 30.14 14.69
CA GLY A 234 10.28 30.81 13.45
C GLY A 234 11.76 30.71 13.08
N VAL A 235 12.42 29.60 13.46
CA VAL A 235 13.86 29.36 13.24
C VAL A 235 14.13 28.06 12.47
N SER A 236 15.30 27.95 11.84
CA SER A 236 15.86 26.71 11.29
C SER A 236 17.33 26.59 11.67
N GLY A 237 17.86 25.36 11.69
CA GLY A 237 19.16 25.09 12.30
C GLY A 237 19.54 23.62 12.29
N ASP A 238 20.71 23.35 12.83
CA ASP A 238 21.32 22.03 12.99
C ASP A 238 21.76 21.81 14.44
N GLY A 239 21.89 20.54 14.84
CA GLY A 239 22.40 20.18 16.17
C GLY A 239 23.91 20.32 16.21
N GLY A 240 24.43 21.02 17.22
CA GLY A 240 25.86 21.09 17.54
C GLY A 240 26.12 20.65 18.99
N PRO A 241 27.37 20.44 19.41
CA PRO A 241 27.68 20.11 20.80
C PRO A 241 27.16 21.20 21.74
N GLY A 242 26.25 20.83 22.65
CA GLY A 242 25.75 21.74 23.69
C GLY A 242 24.62 22.69 23.28
N GLY A 243 23.83 22.40 22.24
CA GLY A 243 22.58 23.09 21.94
C GLY A 243 22.16 23.12 20.45
N SER A 244 21.01 23.75 20.17
CA SER A 244 20.46 23.92 18.83
C SER A 244 20.96 25.20 18.16
N ARG A 245 21.87 25.08 17.18
CA ARG A 245 22.43 26.23 16.47
C ARG A 245 21.48 26.72 15.38
N LEU A 246 21.23 28.03 15.34
CA LEU A 246 20.33 28.64 14.37
C LEU A 246 21.06 28.93 13.06
N SER A 247 20.66 28.28 11.98
CA SER A 247 21.12 28.58 10.61
C SER A 247 20.24 29.61 9.90
N ARG A 248 19.00 29.79 10.38
CA ARG A 248 18.06 30.80 9.87
C ARG A 248 17.14 31.30 10.97
N VAL A 249 16.90 32.61 11.01
CA VAL A 249 15.84 33.24 11.80
C VAL A 249 14.92 33.99 10.84
N ALA A 250 13.64 33.63 10.79
CA ALA A 250 12.70 34.21 9.84
C ALA A 250 12.24 35.60 10.30
N LYS A 251 12.42 36.62 9.43
CA LYS A 251 11.99 37.99 9.66
C LYS A 251 10.48 38.05 9.96
N GLY A 252 10.09 38.81 10.99
CA GLY A 252 8.69 38.97 11.39
C GLY A 252 8.09 37.85 12.23
N LEU A 253 8.82 36.76 12.52
CA LEU A 253 8.37 35.66 13.38
C LEU A 253 8.91 35.78 14.83
N PRO A 254 8.38 35.01 15.79
CA PRO A 254 8.66 35.18 17.23
C PRO A 254 10.13 35.30 17.61
N ALA A 255 11.01 34.44 17.08
CA ALA A 255 12.43 34.50 17.38
C ALA A 255 13.12 35.78 16.91
N ALA A 256 12.79 36.27 15.70
CA ALA A 256 13.34 37.53 15.20
C ALA A 256 12.87 38.73 16.04
N LYS A 257 11.59 38.72 16.45
CA LYS A 257 11.02 39.77 17.33
C LYS A 257 11.65 39.77 18.72
N ALA A 258 12.05 38.61 19.21
CA ALA A 258 12.75 38.43 20.48
C ALA A 258 14.28 38.63 20.37
N GLY A 259 14.79 39.08 19.21
CA GLY A 259 16.19 39.42 19.04
C GLY A 259 17.15 38.24 18.83
N LEU A 260 16.65 37.03 18.58
CA LEU A 260 17.48 35.88 18.16
C LEU A 260 18.03 36.12 16.74
N LYS A 261 19.26 35.69 16.50
CA LYS A 261 20.03 35.90 15.27
C LYS A 261 20.59 34.58 14.74
N VAL A 262 20.95 34.58 13.46
CA VAL A 262 21.68 33.46 12.84
C VAL A 262 23.00 33.27 13.60
N ARG A 263 23.40 32.00 13.80
CA ARG A 263 24.53 31.50 14.61
C ARG A 263 24.32 31.43 16.12
N ASP A 264 23.22 31.96 16.67
CA ASP A 264 22.87 31.71 18.07
C ASP A 264 22.69 30.21 18.34
N THR A 265 23.00 29.75 19.55
CA THR A 265 22.81 28.34 19.94
C THR A 265 21.86 28.25 21.12
N ILE A 266 20.64 27.77 20.91
CA ILE A 266 19.64 27.63 21.98
C ILE A 266 20.03 26.44 22.87
N VAL A 267 20.14 26.69 24.17
CA VAL A 267 20.56 25.71 25.18
C VAL A 267 19.45 25.36 26.18
N LYS A 268 18.41 26.20 26.29
CA LYS A 268 17.21 25.93 27.09
C LYS A 268 15.99 26.63 26.47
N PHE A 269 14.83 25.99 26.50
CA PHE A 269 13.56 26.54 26.02
C PHE A 269 12.47 26.25 27.07
N GLY A 270 12.04 27.28 27.79
CA GLY A 270 11.21 27.10 28.99
C GLY A 270 11.99 26.34 30.06
N ASP A 271 11.39 25.29 30.60
CA ASP A 271 12.04 24.39 31.56
C ASP A 271 12.87 23.30 30.88
N ASP A 272 12.70 23.09 29.58
CA ASP A 272 13.37 22.03 28.84
C ASP A 272 14.80 22.42 28.46
N LYS A 273 15.76 21.59 28.88
CA LYS A 273 17.13 21.65 28.38
C LYS A 273 17.16 21.26 26.90
N VAL A 274 17.87 22.03 26.09
CA VAL A 274 17.98 21.81 24.64
C VAL A 274 19.41 21.42 24.30
N GLU A 275 19.61 20.15 23.95
CA GLU A 275 20.92 19.66 23.48
C GLU A 275 20.92 19.41 21.98
N THR A 276 19.77 19.03 21.41
CA THR A 276 19.59 18.76 19.98
C THR A 276 18.42 19.52 19.37
N TRP A 277 18.39 19.56 18.03
CA TRP A 277 17.30 20.19 17.27
C TRP A 277 15.93 19.53 17.51
N ASP A 278 15.93 18.21 17.81
CA ASP A 278 14.71 17.48 18.14
C ASP A 278 14.19 17.85 19.54
N ASP A 279 15.09 18.12 20.49
CA ASP A 279 14.72 18.59 21.84
C ASP A 279 14.05 19.97 21.76
N LEU A 280 14.65 20.89 21.01
CA LEU A 280 14.04 22.20 20.75
C LEU A 280 12.68 22.07 20.07
N SER A 281 12.57 21.18 19.08
CA SER A 281 11.31 20.94 18.36
C SER A 281 10.23 20.32 19.23
N LYS A 282 10.59 19.49 20.23
CA LYS A 282 9.65 18.92 21.20
C LYS A 282 9.26 19.95 22.26
N ALA A 283 10.22 20.71 22.79
CA ALA A 283 9.98 21.76 23.77
C ALA A 283 8.97 22.79 23.23
N ILE A 284 9.16 23.26 21.98
CA ILE A 284 8.22 24.18 21.32
C ILE A 284 6.80 23.59 21.20
N LYS A 285 6.67 22.27 20.99
CA LYS A 285 5.36 21.60 20.84
C LYS A 285 4.61 21.40 22.15
N LYS A 286 5.24 21.61 23.30
CA LYS A 286 4.56 21.57 24.61
C LYS A 286 3.80 22.86 24.91
N HIS A 287 4.01 23.90 24.11
CA HIS A 287 3.45 25.23 24.32
C HIS A 287 2.40 25.57 23.28
N ASP A 288 1.42 26.36 23.72
CA ASP A 288 0.33 26.82 22.89
C ASP A 288 0.66 28.13 22.17
N VAL A 289 -0.17 28.47 21.19
CA VAL A 289 -0.07 29.74 20.49
C VAL A 289 -0.37 30.87 21.48
N GLY A 290 0.55 31.82 21.59
CA GLY A 290 0.41 32.97 22.49
C GLY A 290 1.25 32.87 23.76
N ASP A 291 1.76 31.68 24.10
CA ASP A 291 2.63 31.46 25.26
C ASP A 291 3.88 32.34 25.21
N LYS A 292 4.24 32.92 26.36
CA LYS A 292 5.52 33.61 26.55
C LYS A 292 6.50 32.63 27.18
N VAL A 293 7.54 32.26 26.43
CA VAL A 293 8.53 31.28 26.87
C VAL A 293 9.91 31.92 26.93
N VAL A 294 10.63 31.69 28.01
CA VAL A 294 12.03 32.14 28.15
C VAL A 294 12.95 31.19 27.39
N VAL A 295 13.80 31.74 26.54
CA VAL A 295 14.77 31.00 25.73
C VAL A 295 16.17 31.41 26.15
N MET A 296 16.98 30.45 26.59
CA MET A 296 18.41 30.65 26.85
C MET A 296 19.22 30.25 25.63
N PHE A 297 20.11 31.11 25.17
CA PHE A 297 20.94 30.87 23.98
C PHE A 297 22.36 31.41 24.15
N LYS A 298 23.31 30.83 23.43
CA LYS A 298 24.70 31.30 23.37
C LYS A 298 24.94 32.12 22.11
N ARG A 299 25.54 33.29 22.27
CA ARG A 299 25.97 34.19 21.18
C ARG A 299 27.38 34.68 21.47
N GLY A 300 28.33 34.44 20.56
CA GLY A 300 29.73 34.81 20.79
C GLY A 300 30.42 34.07 21.94
N GLY A 301 29.86 32.96 22.43
CA GLY A 301 30.39 32.19 23.57
C GLY A 301 29.69 32.50 24.91
N GLU A 302 29.03 33.65 25.02
CA GLU A 302 28.29 34.07 26.22
C GLU A 302 26.85 33.56 26.21
N THR A 303 26.29 33.29 27.39
CA THR A 303 24.90 32.84 27.56
C THR A 303 23.99 34.04 27.79
N GLN A 304 22.93 34.15 27.00
CA GLN A 304 21.93 35.21 27.03
C GLN A 304 20.52 34.61 27.14
N THR A 305 19.55 35.42 27.56
CA THR A 305 18.14 35.03 27.66
C THR A 305 17.25 35.98 26.86
N ALA A 306 16.19 35.43 26.26
CA ALA A 306 15.16 36.21 25.58
C ALA A 306 13.77 35.62 25.85
N THR A 307 12.79 36.46 26.14
CA THR A 307 11.39 36.03 26.27
C THR A 307 10.73 36.10 24.91
N VAL A 308 10.21 34.96 24.44
CA VAL A 308 9.58 34.82 23.13
C VAL A 308 8.08 34.58 23.30
N LYS A 309 7.24 35.43 22.70
CA LYS A 309 5.81 35.16 22.55
C LYS A 309 5.57 34.31 21.30
N LEU A 310 5.20 33.04 21.48
CA LEU A 310 4.92 32.13 20.36
C LEU A 310 3.69 32.58 19.58
N ALA A 311 3.71 32.37 18.26
CA ALA A 311 2.64 32.80 17.36
C ALA A 311 2.17 31.66 16.48
N LEU A 312 0.94 31.80 15.95
CA LEU A 312 0.42 30.95 14.89
C LEU A 312 1.18 31.27 13.59
N SER A 313 1.39 30.26 12.74
CA SER A 313 1.92 30.47 11.40
C SER A 313 0.95 31.37 10.59
N PRO A 314 1.40 32.47 9.94
CA PRO A 314 0.48 33.48 9.43
C PRO A 314 -0.39 33.02 8.24
N ASN A 315 -1.70 33.17 8.41
CA ASN A 315 -2.85 33.23 7.47
C ASN A 315 -3.46 31.95 6.87
N ALA A 316 -4.64 31.61 7.41
CA ALA A 316 -5.80 31.05 6.70
C ALA A 316 -6.94 32.08 6.79
N PRO A 317 -7.53 32.57 5.68
CA PRO A 317 -8.80 33.28 5.74
C PRO A 317 -9.93 32.26 5.95
N ARG A 318 -10.84 32.55 6.90
CA ARG A 318 -12.15 31.90 6.97
C ARG A 318 -13.03 32.46 5.85
N PRO A 319 -13.69 31.63 5.04
CA PRO A 319 -14.68 32.15 4.11
C PRO A 319 -16.03 32.26 4.80
N GLU A 320 -16.61 33.45 4.61
CA GLU A 320 -18.02 33.78 4.79
C GLU A 320 -18.92 32.78 4.05
N GLU A 321 -20.15 32.70 4.55
CA GLU A 321 -21.21 31.79 4.14
C GLU A 321 -21.60 31.97 2.67
N ALA A 322 -21.79 30.85 1.98
CA ALA A 322 -22.55 30.82 0.74
C ALA A 322 -23.14 29.41 0.50
N GLY A 323 -24.48 29.34 0.49
CA GLY A 323 -25.33 28.36 -0.19
C GLY A 323 -25.05 26.87 0.05
N GLU A 324 -25.89 26.23 0.87
CA GLU A 324 -25.84 24.81 1.19
C GLU A 324 -26.30 23.92 0.03
N MET A 325 -25.60 22.79 -0.16
CA MET A 325 -26.22 21.56 -0.68
C MET A 325 -26.74 20.76 0.53
N PRO A 326 -27.88 20.06 0.42
CA PRO A 326 -28.51 19.39 1.56
C PRO A 326 -27.56 18.41 2.24
N VAL A 327 -27.50 18.49 3.57
CA VAL A 327 -26.77 17.57 4.43
C VAL A 327 -27.59 16.30 4.59
N VAL A 328 -27.03 15.15 4.21
CA VAL A 328 -27.61 13.86 4.59
C VAL A 328 -26.93 13.40 5.87
N ALA A 329 -27.72 13.21 6.92
CA ALA A 329 -27.26 12.83 8.25
C ALA A 329 -26.43 11.54 8.26
N LYS A 330 -25.77 11.33 9.42
CA LYS A 330 -25.05 10.12 9.81
C LYS A 330 -25.89 8.88 9.46
N PRO A 331 -25.31 7.84 8.83
CA PRO A 331 -26.02 6.60 8.69
C PRO A 331 -26.08 5.87 10.04
N GLU A 332 -27.28 5.57 10.52
CA GLU A 332 -27.50 4.54 11.53
C GLU A 332 -27.45 3.17 10.84
N GLY A 333 -26.74 2.22 11.44
CA GLY A 333 -26.59 0.88 10.90
C GLY A 333 -26.02 -0.09 11.92
N LYS A 334 -26.73 -1.21 12.12
CA LYS A 334 -26.40 -2.28 13.08
C LYS A 334 -24.93 -2.77 12.99
N MET A 335 -24.34 -2.76 11.79
CA MET A 335 -22.96 -3.24 11.58
C MET A 335 -21.87 -2.24 11.94
N SER A 336 -22.14 -0.92 11.85
CA SER A 336 -21.23 0.11 12.35
C SER A 336 -21.05 -0.05 13.85
N GLU A 337 -22.16 -0.25 14.58
CA GLU A 337 -22.22 -0.48 16.02
C GLU A 337 -21.51 -1.78 16.45
N LEU A 338 -21.68 -2.87 15.69
CA LEU A 338 -21.02 -4.16 15.96
C LEU A 338 -19.48 -4.12 15.80
N LEU A 339 -18.96 -3.15 15.05
CA LEU A 339 -17.55 -3.08 14.64
C LEU A 339 -16.78 -1.89 15.23
N GLU A 340 -17.35 -1.11 16.14
CA GLU A 340 -16.76 0.14 16.67
C GLU A 340 -15.34 -0.03 17.27
N ASP A 341 -15.07 -1.14 17.96
CA ASP A 341 -13.87 -1.29 18.81
C ASP A 341 -12.60 -1.86 18.15
N GLY A 342 -12.52 -1.98 16.83
CA GLY A 342 -11.25 -2.40 16.17
C GLY A 342 -10.97 -3.90 16.23
N ASP A 343 -10.96 -4.47 17.42
CA ASP A 343 -10.60 -5.86 17.71
C ASP A 343 -11.70 -6.86 17.35
N ASN A 344 -12.95 -6.38 17.21
CA ASN A 344 -14.13 -7.22 16.89
C ASN A 344 -14.11 -7.83 15.48
N LEU A 345 -13.46 -7.19 14.49
CA LEU A 345 -13.45 -7.76 13.13
C LEU A 345 -12.45 -8.91 12.99
N LYS A 346 -11.25 -8.78 13.55
CA LYS A 346 -10.24 -9.84 13.49
C LYS A 346 -10.70 -11.05 14.31
N SER A 347 -11.27 -10.79 15.49
CA SER A 347 -11.77 -11.83 16.39
C SER A 347 -12.95 -12.62 15.81
N ALA A 348 -13.76 -12.00 14.93
CA ALA A 348 -14.81 -12.69 14.18
C ALA A 348 -14.29 -13.85 13.31
N PHE A 349 -12.99 -13.87 12.98
CA PHE A 349 -12.34 -14.94 12.22
C PHE A 349 -11.50 -15.89 13.09
N ASN A 350 -11.52 -15.76 14.42
CA ASN A 350 -10.72 -16.62 15.31
C ASN A 350 -11.15 -18.09 15.24
N ASP A 351 -12.45 -18.37 15.23
CA ASP A 351 -12.93 -19.76 15.12
C ASP A 351 -12.58 -20.38 13.76
N LEU A 352 -12.55 -19.56 12.71
CA LEU A 352 -12.03 -19.98 11.42
C LEU A 352 -10.52 -20.28 11.50
N ALA A 353 -9.73 -19.36 12.06
CA ALA A 353 -8.29 -19.49 12.18
C ALA A 353 -7.89 -20.72 13.01
N LYS A 354 -8.57 -21.01 14.13
CA LYS A 354 -8.38 -22.21 14.95
C LYS A 354 -8.49 -23.50 14.15
N LYS A 355 -9.42 -23.59 13.19
CA LYS A 355 -9.58 -24.77 12.34
C LYS A 355 -8.57 -24.77 11.19
N ALA A 356 -8.46 -23.65 10.48
CA ALA A 356 -7.68 -23.53 9.26
C ALA A 356 -6.15 -23.52 9.49
N ARG A 357 -5.67 -23.16 10.69
CA ARG A 357 -4.24 -23.19 11.05
C ARG A 357 -3.60 -24.57 10.86
N HIS A 358 -4.38 -25.65 10.95
CA HIS A 358 -3.89 -27.01 10.74
C HIS A 358 -3.49 -27.31 9.27
N SER A 359 -3.92 -26.47 8.33
CA SER A 359 -3.45 -26.50 6.93
C SER A 359 -2.25 -25.60 6.67
N VAL A 360 -1.67 -25.00 7.72
CA VAL A 360 -0.55 -24.06 7.62
C VAL A 360 0.69 -24.64 8.30
N VAL A 361 1.79 -24.60 7.58
CA VAL A 361 3.09 -25.03 8.09
C VAL A 361 4.10 -23.90 8.14
N ARG A 362 5.07 -24.00 9.04
CA ARG A 362 6.22 -23.12 9.07
C ARG A 362 7.41 -23.82 8.44
N ILE A 363 8.01 -23.20 7.44
CA ILE A 363 9.14 -23.74 6.71
C ILE A 363 10.39 -23.00 7.14
N VAL A 364 11.43 -23.76 7.48
CA VAL A 364 12.75 -23.25 7.85
C VAL A 364 13.78 -23.80 6.88
N THR A 365 14.57 -22.91 6.27
CA THR A 365 15.67 -23.27 5.36
C THR A 365 16.98 -22.59 5.76
N GLY A 366 18.10 -23.31 5.74
CA GLY A 366 19.46 -22.73 5.91
C GLY A 366 19.59 -21.87 7.18
N ASP A 367 20.03 -20.60 7.04
CA ASP A 367 20.22 -19.60 8.11
C ASP A 367 18.91 -19.15 8.82
N ASN A 368 17.97 -20.05 9.07
CA ASN A 368 16.71 -19.78 9.77
C ASN A 368 15.81 -18.77 9.02
N ALA A 369 15.81 -18.82 7.67
CA ALA A 369 14.77 -18.16 6.89
C ALA A 369 13.43 -18.85 7.19
N ARG A 370 12.42 -18.06 7.56
CA ARG A 370 11.10 -18.54 7.97
C ARG A 370 10.05 -18.03 7.02
N VAL A 371 9.37 -18.94 6.34
CA VAL A 371 8.21 -18.65 5.49
C VAL A 371 7.06 -19.56 5.88
N LEU A 372 5.84 -19.22 5.47
CA LEU A 372 4.70 -20.12 5.62
C LEU A 372 4.58 -21.06 4.43
N GLY A 373 3.96 -22.20 4.64
CA GLY A 373 3.56 -23.13 3.60
C GLY A 373 2.09 -23.52 3.76
N THR A 374 1.50 -23.92 2.65
CA THR A 374 0.12 -24.39 2.57
C THR A 374 0.11 -25.90 2.34
N VAL A 375 -0.56 -26.66 3.20
CA VAL A 375 -0.79 -28.09 2.98
C VAL A 375 -1.85 -28.25 1.88
N VAL A 376 -1.50 -28.96 0.81
CA VAL A 376 -2.38 -29.20 -0.35
C VAL A 376 -2.71 -30.68 -0.58
N GLY A 377 -2.10 -31.58 0.20
CA GLY A 377 -2.42 -33.00 0.18
C GLY A 377 -2.21 -33.64 1.55
N LYS A 378 -3.11 -34.56 1.93
CA LYS A 378 -2.99 -35.36 3.17
C LYS A 378 -1.71 -36.19 3.22
N ASP A 379 -1.26 -36.59 2.03
CA ASP A 379 -0.05 -37.35 1.73
C ASP A 379 1.23 -36.50 1.71
N GLY A 380 1.27 -35.38 2.44
CA GLY A 380 2.52 -34.64 2.67
C GLY A 380 2.89 -33.62 1.58
N TRP A 381 1.97 -33.23 0.69
CA TRP A 381 2.23 -32.18 -0.31
C TRP A 381 2.02 -30.79 0.27
N ILE A 382 3.03 -29.93 0.11
CA ILE A 382 3.05 -28.56 0.60
C ILE A 382 3.46 -27.61 -0.52
N VAL A 383 2.82 -26.45 -0.61
CA VAL A 383 3.20 -25.37 -1.55
C VAL A 383 3.62 -24.14 -0.76
N THR A 384 4.67 -23.46 -1.21
CA THR A 384 5.14 -22.19 -0.63
C THR A 384 5.73 -21.26 -1.69
N LYS A 385 6.14 -20.05 -1.28
CA LYS A 385 6.79 -19.07 -2.15
C LYS A 385 8.26 -19.42 -2.38
N ALA A 386 8.63 -19.67 -3.63
CA ALA A 386 9.98 -20.07 -4.01
C ALA A 386 11.04 -18.99 -3.71
N SER A 387 10.79 -17.72 -4.07
CA SER A 387 11.80 -16.66 -3.91
C SER A 387 12.15 -16.30 -2.45
N GLU A 388 11.40 -16.79 -1.47
CA GLU A 388 11.70 -16.57 -0.05
C GLU A 388 12.30 -17.81 0.62
N LEU A 389 12.36 -18.95 -0.08
CA LEU A 389 13.13 -20.12 0.34
C LEU A 389 14.61 -19.92 0.01
N LYS A 390 15.47 -20.12 1.00
CA LYS A 390 16.92 -20.18 0.78
C LYS A 390 17.33 -21.59 0.36
N SER A 391 18.52 -21.70 -0.25
CA SER A 391 19.18 -22.98 -0.45
C SER A 391 19.56 -23.62 0.89
N GLY A 392 19.53 -24.96 0.95
CA GLY A 392 19.92 -25.75 2.12
C GLY A 392 18.83 -26.72 2.57
N ASP A 393 19.08 -27.40 3.68
CA ASP A 393 18.12 -28.31 4.29
C ASP A 393 16.82 -27.58 4.62
N THR A 394 15.69 -28.21 4.29
CA THR A 394 14.36 -27.67 4.48
C THR A 394 13.61 -28.49 5.51
N THR A 395 13.17 -27.83 6.59
CA THR A 395 12.38 -28.45 7.65
C THR A 395 11.02 -27.78 7.73
N VAL A 396 9.97 -28.58 7.78
CA VAL A 396 8.57 -28.18 7.95
C VAL A 396 8.19 -28.42 9.41
N THR A 397 7.61 -27.42 10.07
CA THR A 397 7.05 -27.54 11.42
C THR A 397 5.54 -27.40 11.36
N LEU A 398 4.81 -28.40 11.88
CA LEU A 398 3.35 -28.43 11.98
C LEU A 398 2.85 -27.70 13.23
N THR A 399 1.54 -27.49 13.35
CA THR A 399 0.92 -26.87 14.53
C THR A 399 0.97 -27.74 15.78
N ASP A 400 1.07 -29.07 15.62
CA ASP A 400 1.21 -30.05 16.71
C ASP A 400 2.66 -30.19 17.22
N GLY A 401 3.60 -29.43 16.64
CA GLY A 401 5.01 -29.44 17.02
C GLY A 401 5.89 -30.42 16.25
N ARG A 402 5.32 -31.33 15.43
CA ARG A 402 6.11 -32.23 14.58
C ARG A 402 7.01 -31.44 13.62
N LYS A 403 8.25 -31.91 13.49
CA LYS A 403 9.25 -31.38 12.54
C LYS A 403 9.56 -32.45 11.52
N LEU A 404 9.32 -32.16 10.25
CA LEU A 404 9.48 -33.09 9.14
C LEU A 404 10.53 -32.54 8.19
N LYS A 405 11.46 -33.39 7.73
CA LYS A 405 12.35 -33.05 6.62
C LYS A 405 11.50 -32.95 5.36
N ALA A 406 11.74 -31.90 4.57
CA ALA A 406 11.03 -31.68 3.32
C ALA A 406 11.98 -31.74 2.13
N GLU A 407 11.57 -32.47 1.11
CA GLU A 407 12.21 -32.48 -0.18
C GLU A 407 11.56 -31.43 -1.09
N ARG A 408 12.37 -30.66 -1.82
CA ARG A 408 11.87 -29.74 -2.85
C ARG A 408 11.75 -30.46 -4.18
N VAL A 409 10.52 -30.83 -4.54
CA VAL A 409 10.20 -31.58 -5.76
C VAL A 409 10.38 -30.73 -7.02
N THR A 410 9.78 -29.53 -7.06
CA THR A 410 9.89 -28.64 -8.23
C THR A 410 9.65 -27.17 -7.88
N VAL A 411 10.05 -26.27 -8.77
CA VAL A 411 9.84 -24.82 -8.68
C VAL A 411 9.21 -24.29 -9.95
N GLU A 412 8.00 -23.75 -9.82
CA GLU A 412 7.25 -23.08 -10.88
C GLU A 412 7.64 -21.61 -10.96
N LYS A 413 8.68 -21.31 -11.75
CA LYS A 413 9.32 -19.98 -11.79
C LYS A 413 8.37 -18.83 -12.11
N ILE A 414 7.43 -19.01 -13.04
CA ILE A 414 6.49 -17.95 -13.43
C ILE A 414 5.53 -17.60 -12.30
N TRP A 415 5.11 -18.61 -11.53
CA TRP A 415 4.22 -18.49 -10.37
C TRP A 415 4.96 -18.15 -9.08
N ASP A 416 6.28 -18.35 -9.04
CA ASP A 416 7.11 -18.23 -7.85
C ASP A 416 6.73 -19.21 -6.74
N LEU A 417 6.33 -20.43 -7.13
CA LEU A 417 5.89 -21.47 -6.20
C LEU A 417 6.93 -22.59 -6.12
N ALA A 418 7.22 -23.03 -4.90
CA ALA A 418 7.98 -24.25 -4.64
C ALA A 418 7.04 -25.32 -4.11
N PHE A 419 7.13 -26.51 -4.70
CA PHE A 419 6.41 -27.70 -4.27
C PHE A 419 7.33 -28.56 -3.42
N LEU A 420 6.89 -28.83 -2.19
CA LEU A 420 7.62 -29.61 -1.21
C LEU A 420 6.85 -30.91 -0.91
N LYS A 421 7.60 -31.96 -0.61
CA LYS A 421 7.09 -33.24 -0.14
C LYS A 421 7.68 -33.57 1.22
N VAL A 422 6.83 -33.97 2.17
CA VAL A 422 7.23 -34.53 3.47
C VAL A 422 6.70 -35.96 3.61
N GLU A 423 7.32 -36.73 4.50
CA GLU A 423 6.83 -38.05 4.91
C GLU A 423 5.73 -37.90 5.97
N ALA A 424 4.49 -37.77 5.51
CA ALA A 424 3.28 -37.75 6.34
C ALA A 424 2.07 -38.19 5.50
N SER A 425 1.07 -38.78 6.15
CA SER A 425 -0.17 -39.28 5.52
C SER A 425 -1.45 -38.73 6.18
N ASP A 426 -1.29 -37.95 7.25
CA ASP A 426 -2.34 -37.45 8.14
C ASP A 426 -2.45 -35.92 8.14
N LEU A 427 -1.88 -35.24 7.14
CA LEU A 427 -1.95 -33.78 7.07
C LEU A 427 -3.37 -33.30 6.71
N THR A 428 -3.73 -32.09 7.15
CA THR A 428 -5.02 -31.46 6.83
C THR A 428 -4.88 -30.51 5.64
N PRO A 429 -5.24 -30.90 4.41
CA PRO A 429 -5.12 -30.02 3.26
C PRO A 429 -6.19 -28.92 3.24
N VAL A 430 -5.89 -27.82 2.56
CA VAL A 430 -6.89 -26.79 2.26
C VAL A 430 -7.97 -27.29 1.30
N SER A 431 -9.18 -26.75 1.41
CA SER A 431 -10.24 -26.88 0.40
C SER A 431 -10.29 -25.63 -0.47
N PHE A 432 -10.14 -25.76 -1.79
CA PHE A 432 -10.06 -24.63 -2.73
C PHE A 432 -11.43 -24.11 -3.16
N VAL A 433 -11.54 -22.79 -3.41
CA VAL A 433 -12.72 -22.19 -4.06
C VAL A 433 -12.67 -22.28 -5.58
N ASP A 434 -13.83 -22.11 -6.23
CA ASP A 434 -13.95 -22.04 -7.69
C ASP A 434 -13.67 -20.63 -8.23
N ALA A 435 -13.36 -20.52 -9.53
CA ALA A 435 -13.10 -19.24 -10.18
C ALA A 435 -14.30 -18.27 -10.17
N LYS A 436 -15.52 -18.81 -10.15
CA LYS A 436 -16.77 -18.03 -10.09
C LYS A 436 -17.01 -17.38 -8.72
N ASP A 437 -16.30 -17.84 -7.69
CA ASP A 437 -16.53 -17.39 -6.31
C ASP A 437 -15.85 -16.04 -6.01
N PHE A 438 -14.97 -15.54 -6.88
CA PHE A 438 -14.24 -14.29 -6.66
C PHE A 438 -15.13 -13.07 -6.89
N ARG A 439 -15.33 -12.27 -5.82
CA ARG A 439 -16.09 -11.02 -5.85
C ARG A 439 -15.28 -9.91 -5.20
N ASN A 440 -15.29 -8.68 -5.75
CA ASN A 440 -14.73 -7.54 -5.03
C ASN A 440 -15.50 -7.32 -3.72
N GLY A 441 -14.80 -6.96 -2.65
CA GLY A 441 -15.42 -6.81 -1.33
C GLY A 441 -15.60 -8.12 -0.55
N GLN A 442 -15.34 -9.28 -1.16
CA GLN A 442 -15.36 -10.57 -0.47
C GLN A 442 -14.37 -10.58 0.71
N TRP A 443 -14.81 -11.06 1.87
CA TRP A 443 -13.94 -11.17 3.05
C TRP A 443 -12.82 -12.18 2.84
N LEU A 444 -11.64 -11.82 3.34
CA LEU A 444 -10.45 -12.64 3.32
C LEU A 444 -9.76 -12.66 4.69
N ALA A 445 -9.36 -13.84 5.13
CA ALA A 445 -8.51 -14.04 6.30
C ALA A 445 -7.21 -14.72 5.88
N SER A 446 -6.08 -14.02 6.06
CA SER A 446 -4.76 -14.64 5.94
C SER A 446 -4.42 -15.30 7.26
N ILE A 447 -4.19 -16.62 7.25
CA ILE A 447 -4.09 -17.42 8.48
C ILE A 447 -2.67 -18.00 8.60
N GLY A 448 -2.13 -17.91 9.81
CA GLY A 448 -0.84 -18.46 10.19
C GLY A 448 -1.00 -19.74 11.00
N GLN A 449 -0.02 -20.03 11.86
CA GLN A 449 -0.09 -21.17 12.78
C GLN A 449 -0.71 -20.82 14.14
N ASP A 450 -1.08 -19.56 14.37
CA ASP A 450 -1.70 -19.10 15.61
C ASP A 450 -3.23 -19.22 15.54
N GLU A 451 -3.91 -19.09 16.68
CA GLU A 451 -5.38 -19.16 16.76
C GLU A 451 -6.09 -17.89 16.29
N GLU A 452 -5.31 -16.81 16.10
CA GLU A 452 -5.78 -15.59 15.46
C GLU A 452 -5.27 -15.53 14.02
N PRO A 453 -6.06 -14.97 13.09
CA PRO A 453 -5.56 -14.72 11.75
C PRO A 453 -4.38 -13.75 11.78
N LEU A 454 -3.49 -13.82 10.78
CA LEU A 454 -2.42 -12.82 10.61
C LEU A 454 -3.04 -11.44 10.31
N ASN A 455 -4.07 -11.44 9.46
CA ASN A 455 -4.80 -10.24 9.07
C ASN A 455 -6.13 -10.60 8.39
N VAL A 456 -7.07 -9.65 8.39
CA VAL A 456 -8.37 -9.74 7.72
C VAL A 456 -8.53 -8.53 6.80
N GLY A 457 -9.12 -8.74 5.63
CA GLY A 457 -9.32 -7.72 4.62
C GLY A 457 -10.29 -8.20 3.55
N VAL A 458 -10.28 -7.57 2.39
CA VAL A 458 -11.20 -7.89 1.29
C VAL A 458 -10.48 -8.12 -0.03
N VAL A 459 -11.11 -8.84 -0.95
CA VAL A 459 -10.69 -8.88 -2.35
C VAL A 459 -10.79 -7.46 -2.93
N SER A 460 -9.64 -6.88 -3.25
CA SER A 460 -9.52 -5.52 -3.78
C SER A 460 -9.66 -5.46 -5.30
N VAL A 461 -9.07 -6.44 -5.99
CA VAL A 461 -9.14 -6.60 -7.45
C VAL A 461 -9.23 -8.09 -7.76
N ARG A 462 -10.20 -8.45 -8.59
CA ARG A 462 -10.38 -9.81 -9.11
C ARG A 462 -9.12 -10.34 -9.83
N PRO A 463 -9.00 -11.68 -9.99
CA PRO A 463 -7.88 -12.30 -10.68
C PRO A 463 -7.54 -11.64 -12.02
N ARG A 464 -6.27 -11.26 -12.18
CA ARG A 464 -5.73 -10.67 -13.41
C ARG A 464 -4.28 -11.04 -13.63
N SER A 465 -3.83 -10.93 -14.87
CA SER A 465 -2.41 -11.06 -15.19
C SER A 465 -1.62 -9.82 -14.79
N LEU A 466 -0.42 -10.03 -14.22
CA LEU A 466 0.59 -8.98 -14.07
C LEU A 466 1.67 -9.06 -15.15
N ILE A 467 1.52 -9.99 -16.09
CA ILE A 467 2.33 -10.03 -17.30
C ILE A 467 1.70 -9.03 -18.26
N ALA A 468 2.46 -8.01 -18.68
CA ALA A 468 1.95 -7.09 -19.68
C ALA A 468 1.51 -7.87 -20.93
N PRO A 469 0.43 -7.48 -21.64
CA PRO A 469 -0.14 -8.26 -22.74
C PRO A 469 0.84 -8.72 -23.83
N ASN A 470 1.97 -8.00 -23.98
CA ASN A 470 3.05 -8.32 -24.91
C ASN A 470 4.39 -8.70 -24.25
N ALA A 471 4.48 -8.72 -22.91
CA ALA A 471 5.75 -8.99 -22.20
C ALA A 471 6.30 -10.41 -22.43
N SER A 472 5.43 -11.38 -22.73
CA SER A 472 5.82 -12.74 -23.13
C SER A 472 6.15 -12.89 -24.61
N LYS A 473 5.78 -11.89 -25.43
CA LYS A 473 5.98 -11.91 -26.90
C LYS A 473 7.17 -11.05 -27.35
N GLN A 474 7.64 -10.14 -26.48
CA GLN A 474 8.72 -9.19 -26.79
C GLN A 474 10.03 -9.59 -26.13
N GLY A 475 11.11 -9.57 -26.93
CA GLY A 475 12.46 -9.83 -26.49
C GLY A 475 12.92 -8.81 -25.46
N TYR A 476 13.48 -9.31 -24.37
CA TYR A 476 13.92 -8.49 -23.25
C TYR A 476 15.39 -8.73 -22.93
N LEU A 477 16.18 -7.65 -23.04
CA LEU A 477 17.62 -7.70 -22.79
C LEU A 477 17.96 -7.53 -21.30
N GLY A 478 17.21 -6.70 -20.56
CA GLY A 478 17.45 -6.47 -19.13
C GLY A 478 18.47 -5.39 -18.78
N ILE A 479 18.44 -4.28 -19.53
CA ILE A 479 19.31 -3.11 -19.31
C ILE A 479 18.49 -1.83 -19.16
N THR A 480 19.08 -0.83 -18.50
CA THR A 480 18.62 0.57 -18.58
C THR A 480 19.70 1.43 -19.22
N PHE A 481 19.28 2.45 -19.97
CA PHE A 481 20.19 3.38 -20.62
C PHE A 481 20.44 4.61 -19.73
N ASP A 482 21.61 5.22 -19.91
CA ASP A 482 21.94 6.46 -19.23
C ASP A 482 21.38 7.67 -19.98
N LEU A 483 20.28 8.23 -19.46
CA LEU A 483 19.61 9.39 -20.07
C LEU A 483 20.44 10.68 -20.03
N THR A 484 21.53 10.72 -19.25
CA THR A 484 22.45 11.88 -19.22
C THR A 484 23.61 11.76 -20.21
N PHE A 485 23.66 10.67 -20.98
CA PHE A 485 24.68 10.43 -22.00
C PHE A 485 24.05 10.54 -23.39
N ASP A 486 24.71 11.25 -24.30
CA ASP A 486 24.27 11.34 -25.69
C ASP A 486 24.67 10.06 -26.45
N GLY A 487 23.75 9.08 -26.44
CA GLY A 487 23.94 7.78 -27.06
C GLY A 487 23.26 6.65 -26.28
N THR A 488 23.75 5.44 -26.46
CA THR A 488 23.12 4.18 -26.02
C THR A 488 23.97 3.48 -24.96
N ARG A 489 24.51 4.27 -24.02
CA ARG A 489 25.30 3.77 -22.90
C ARG A 489 24.44 3.04 -21.88
N ILE A 490 24.87 1.85 -21.48
CA ILE A 490 24.24 1.03 -20.46
C ILE A 490 24.52 1.65 -19.09
N LYS A 491 23.45 2.00 -18.37
CA LYS A 491 23.49 2.50 -16.99
C LYS A 491 23.39 1.39 -15.95
N THR A 492 22.62 0.36 -16.26
CA THR A 492 22.39 -0.76 -15.34
C THR A 492 22.14 -2.02 -16.13
N VAL A 493 22.77 -3.11 -15.70
CA VAL A 493 22.51 -4.47 -16.14
C VAL A 493 21.76 -5.17 -15.00
N MET A 494 20.58 -5.69 -15.28
CA MET A 494 19.74 -6.35 -14.28
C MET A 494 20.24 -7.79 -14.05
N PRO A 495 20.39 -8.27 -12.80
CA PRO A 495 20.78 -9.65 -12.51
C PRO A 495 19.81 -10.68 -13.14
N GLU A 496 20.31 -11.87 -13.46
CA GLU A 496 19.51 -12.98 -14.03
C GLU A 496 18.78 -12.65 -15.36
N THR A 497 19.22 -11.61 -16.07
CA THR A 497 18.67 -11.24 -17.38
C THR A 497 19.56 -11.67 -18.55
N ALA A 498 19.06 -11.53 -19.78
CA ALA A 498 19.82 -11.84 -20.99
C ALA A 498 21.15 -11.08 -21.06
N ALA A 499 21.16 -9.80 -20.68
CA ALA A 499 22.35 -8.97 -20.64
C ALA A 499 23.39 -9.46 -19.63
N ALA A 500 22.94 -9.83 -18.42
CA ALA A 500 23.83 -10.37 -17.40
C ALA A 500 24.45 -11.70 -17.84
N ARG A 501 23.66 -12.61 -18.40
CA ARG A 501 24.14 -13.89 -18.95
C ARG A 501 25.10 -13.69 -20.13
N ALA A 502 24.86 -12.67 -20.95
CA ALA A 502 25.71 -12.29 -22.07
C ALA A 502 26.95 -11.48 -21.65
N LYS A 503 27.13 -11.20 -20.35
CA LYS A 503 28.26 -10.42 -19.81
C LYS A 503 28.35 -8.99 -20.37
N LEU A 504 27.20 -8.38 -20.70
CA LEU A 504 27.12 -6.94 -20.88
C LEU A 504 27.37 -6.23 -19.55
N GLU A 505 28.03 -5.09 -19.59
CA GLU A 505 28.49 -4.37 -18.40
C GLU A 505 27.92 -2.94 -18.33
N VAL A 506 27.92 -2.38 -17.12
CA VAL A 506 27.61 -0.96 -16.93
C VAL A 506 28.73 -0.14 -17.56
N GLY A 507 28.36 0.80 -18.42
CA GLY A 507 29.30 1.63 -19.18
C GLY A 507 29.43 1.22 -20.65
N ASP A 508 29.06 -0.01 -21.03
CA ASP A 508 29.06 -0.43 -22.44
C ASP A 508 28.16 0.49 -23.29
N VAL A 509 28.62 0.90 -24.47
CA VAL A 509 27.82 1.67 -25.43
C VAL A 509 27.43 0.76 -26.58
N ILE A 510 26.14 0.49 -26.73
CA ILE A 510 25.65 -0.37 -27.82
C ILE A 510 25.66 0.46 -29.12
N VAL A 511 26.44 0.07 -30.12
CA VAL A 511 26.56 0.81 -31.39
C VAL A 511 25.79 0.14 -32.53
N ALA A 512 25.57 -1.18 -32.46
CA ALA A 512 24.72 -1.89 -33.41
C ALA A 512 24.00 -3.10 -32.77
N ILE A 513 22.86 -3.47 -33.35
CA ILE A 513 22.08 -4.66 -33.01
C ILE A 513 21.83 -5.42 -34.32
N GLU A 514 22.21 -6.69 -34.40
CA GLU A 514 22.15 -7.49 -35.65
C GLU A 514 22.84 -6.80 -36.84
N GLY A 515 24.00 -6.20 -36.61
CA GLY A 515 24.75 -5.46 -37.64
C GLY A 515 24.13 -4.12 -38.04
N LYS A 516 22.92 -3.78 -37.57
CA LYS A 516 22.27 -2.49 -37.85
C LYS A 516 22.70 -1.44 -36.83
N LYS A 517 23.33 -0.36 -37.32
CA LYS A 517 23.74 0.77 -36.48
C LYS A 517 22.52 1.40 -35.79
N ILE A 518 22.58 1.54 -34.47
CA ILE A 518 21.53 2.19 -33.69
C ILE A 518 21.88 3.66 -33.43
N ARG A 519 20.86 4.52 -33.50
CA ARG A 519 21.02 5.99 -33.45
C ARG A 519 20.48 6.62 -32.18
N SER A 520 19.70 5.88 -31.39
CA SER A 520 19.10 6.39 -30.16
C SER A 520 18.64 5.24 -29.26
N ILE A 521 18.41 5.56 -27.99
CA ILE A 521 17.78 4.67 -27.01
C ILE A 521 16.43 4.16 -27.51
N THR A 522 15.60 5.04 -28.08
CA THR A 522 14.27 4.67 -28.61
C THR A 522 14.38 3.69 -29.78
N HIS A 523 15.36 3.87 -30.67
CA HIS A 523 15.61 2.94 -31.77
C HIS A 523 16.02 1.56 -31.26
N ALA A 524 16.97 1.51 -30.32
CA ALA A 524 17.40 0.26 -29.68
C ALA A 524 16.23 -0.48 -29.00
N GLN A 525 15.42 0.24 -28.23
CA GLN A 525 14.25 -0.31 -27.55
C GLN A 525 13.20 -0.84 -28.53
N ARG A 526 12.98 -0.17 -29.66
CA ARG A 526 12.05 -0.62 -30.70
C ARG A 526 12.52 -1.92 -31.35
N ILE A 527 13.81 -2.03 -31.68
CA ILE A 527 14.37 -3.27 -32.24
C ILE A 527 14.16 -4.42 -31.26
N LEU A 528 14.55 -4.24 -29.99
CA LEU A 528 14.40 -5.28 -28.97
C LEU A 528 12.93 -5.72 -28.77
N LYS A 529 11.99 -4.75 -28.76
CA LYS A 529 10.56 -5.03 -28.64
C LYS A 529 9.97 -5.80 -29.82
N LEU A 530 10.59 -5.75 -31.00
CA LEU A 530 10.11 -6.48 -32.18
C LEU A 530 10.64 -7.91 -32.24
N LYS A 531 11.60 -8.28 -31.38
CA LYS A 531 12.13 -9.64 -31.29
C LYS A 531 11.28 -10.50 -30.39
N THR A 532 11.41 -11.80 -30.53
CA THR A 532 10.79 -12.80 -29.66
C THR A 532 11.76 -13.21 -28.54
N PRO A 533 11.27 -13.54 -27.33
CA PRO A 533 12.09 -14.23 -26.34
C PRO A 533 12.69 -15.52 -26.93
N GLY A 534 13.92 -15.85 -26.52
CA GLY A 534 14.69 -16.96 -27.05
C GLY A 534 15.56 -16.60 -28.27
N SER A 535 15.32 -15.47 -28.95
CA SER A 535 16.16 -15.03 -30.06
C SER A 535 17.59 -14.72 -29.61
N LYS A 536 18.57 -15.33 -30.28
CA LYS A 536 20.00 -15.00 -30.15
C LYS A 536 20.32 -13.78 -30.99
N ILE A 537 20.79 -12.71 -30.37
CA ILE A 537 21.00 -11.42 -31.02
C ILE A 537 22.44 -10.96 -30.77
N PRO A 538 23.24 -10.68 -31.81
CA PRO A 538 24.55 -10.07 -31.65
C PRO A 538 24.42 -8.56 -31.44
N PHE A 539 25.10 -8.07 -30.41
CA PHE A 539 25.23 -6.66 -30.04
C PHE A 539 26.67 -6.23 -30.27
N LYS A 540 26.87 -5.20 -31.10
CA LYS A 540 28.17 -4.54 -31.21
C LYS A 540 28.23 -3.46 -30.15
N VAL A 541 29.19 -3.55 -29.24
CA VAL A 541 29.34 -2.67 -28.08
C VAL A 541 30.74 -2.06 -28.02
N LEU A 542 30.83 -0.83 -27.55
CA LEU A 542 32.08 -0.20 -27.16
C LEU A 542 32.24 -0.30 -25.64
N ARG A 543 33.32 -0.93 -25.19
CA ARG A 543 33.70 -1.04 -23.79
C ARG A 543 35.02 -0.30 -23.58
N GLY A 544 34.93 0.91 -23.05
CA GLY A 544 36.02 1.89 -23.18
C GLY A 544 36.24 2.21 -24.66
N ASP A 545 37.48 2.06 -25.14
CA ASP A 545 37.86 2.31 -26.54
C ASP A 545 37.83 1.04 -27.41
N LYS A 546 37.51 -0.13 -26.84
CA LYS A 546 37.49 -1.39 -27.56
C LYS A 546 36.10 -1.73 -28.07
N GLU A 547 36.01 -2.02 -29.35
CA GLU A 547 34.81 -2.51 -29.98
C GLU A 547 34.76 -4.04 -29.92
N MET A 548 33.62 -4.59 -29.53
CA MET A 548 33.42 -6.03 -29.44
C MET A 548 31.99 -6.42 -29.80
N THR A 549 31.81 -7.69 -30.17
CA THR A 549 30.48 -8.27 -30.41
C THR A 549 30.13 -9.19 -29.25
N VAL A 550 28.96 -8.98 -28.66
CA VAL A 550 28.40 -9.76 -27.57
C VAL A 550 27.09 -10.37 -28.03
N GLU A 551 26.97 -11.70 -28.03
CA GLU A 551 25.71 -12.37 -28.32
C GLU A 551 24.87 -12.52 -27.05
N ALA A 552 23.61 -12.09 -27.10
CA ALA A 552 22.66 -12.32 -26.01
C ALA A 552 21.42 -13.07 -26.50
N THR A 553 21.04 -14.12 -25.77
CA THR A 553 19.73 -14.77 -25.94
C THR A 553 18.68 -13.97 -25.18
N LEU A 554 17.79 -13.28 -25.89
CA LEU A 554 16.78 -12.41 -25.28
C LEU A 554 15.85 -13.22 -24.38
N GLY A 555 15.57 -12.69 -23.19
CA GLY A 555 14.59 -13.27 -22.28
C GLY A 555 13.20 -12.72 -22.54
N SER A 556 12.24 -13.15 -21.71
CA SER A 556 10.91 -12.56 -21.62
C SER A 556 10.84 -11.60 -20.45
N ARG A 557 10.17 -10.45 -20.63
CA ARG A 557 9.90 -9.54 -19.50
C ARG A 557 8.90 -10.15 -18.50
N ALA A 558 8.17 -11.19 -18.91
CA ALA A 558 7.25 -11.94 -18.05
C ALA A 558 7.97 -12.83 -17.02
N GLU A 559 9.20 -13.26 -17.30
CA GLU A 559 9.94 -14.21 -16.46
C GLU A 559 10.77 -13.52 -15.38
N ILE A 560 10.94 -12.20 -15.48
CA ILE A 560 11.85 -11.45 -14.64
C ILE A 560 11.08 -10.81 -13.50
N ALA A 561 11.47 -11.17 -12.27
CA ALA A 561 11.03 -10.48 -11.07
C ALA A 561 11.40 -9.00 -11.20
N THR A 562 10.42 -8.10 -11.39
CA THR A 562 10.72 -6.67 -11.30
C THR A 562 10.94 -6.37 -9.82
N PRO A 563 12.12 -5.90 -9.40
CA PRO A 563 12.30 -5.42 -8.03
C PRO A 563 11.28 -4.31 -7.77
N PRO A 564 10.86 -4.08 -6.51
CA PRO A 564 10.06 -2.91 -6.17
C PRO A 564 10.77 -1.67 -6.72
N ALA A 565 10.03 -0.75 -7.35
CA ALA A 565 10.60 0.50 -7.83
C ALA A 565 11.44 1.13 -6.71
N PRO A 566 12.70 1.49 -6.95
CA PRO A 566 13.50 2.15 -5.92
C PRO A 566 12.78 3.43 -5.53
N ARG A 567 12.46 3.58 -4.24
CA ARG A 567 11.98 4.84 -3.70
C ARG A 567 12.98 5.91 -4.14
N GLY A 568 12.50 6.95 -4.82
CA GLY A 568 13.31 8.10 -5.17
C GLY A 568 14.10 8.52 -3.95
N ARG A 569 15.42 8.36 -3.99
CA ARG A 569 16.31 8.96 -3.01
C ARG A 569 16.13 10.46 -3.20
N SER A 570 15.38 11.09 -2.30
CA SER A 570 15.55 12.53 -2.09
C SER A 570 17.04 12.73 -1.79
N ARG A 571 17.74 13.35 -2.75
CA ARG A 571 19.15 13.69 -2.64
C ARG A 571 19.30 14.77 -1.56
N GLY A 572 19.35 14.34 -0.30
CA GLY A 572 20.03 15.09 0.75
C GLY A 572 21.51 14.74 0.72
N ARG A 573 22.36 15.74 0.44
CA ARG A 573 23.83 15.66 0.47
C ARG A 573 24.33 15.12 1.84
N GLY A 574 25.55 14.55 1.82
CA GLY A 574 26.21 13.76 2.87
C GLY A 574 26.20 14.35 4.29
N GLY A 575 26.49 13.61 5.35
CA GLY A 575 27.15 12.33 5.49
C GLY A 575 27.27 11.94 6.97
N ARG A 576 28.04 10.86 7.19
CA ARG A 576 28.45 10.24 8.46
C ARG A 576 27.47 9.23 9.11
N ARG A 577 28.05 8.04 9.28
CA ARG A 577 27.51 6.82 9.84
C ARG A 577 27.25 7.02 11.34
N GLY A 578 25.98 7.03 11.74
CA GLY A 578 25.55 6.90 13.13
C GLY A 578 24.67 5.66 13.27
N ARG A 579 25.13 4.67 14.05
CA ARG A 579 24.29 3.54 14.50
C ARG A 579 23.22 4.09 15.45
N GLY A 580 21.95 4.07 15.04
CA GLY A 580 20.85 4.45 15.93
C GLY A 580 19.48 4.44 15.25
N ARG A 581 18.61 3.54 15.71
CA ARG A 581 17.15 3.41 15.45
C ARG A 581 16.70 3.09 14.02
N ARG A 582 16.57 1.79 13.76
CA ARG A 582 15.69 1.22 12.72
C ARG A 582 14.25 1.68 12.96
N THR A 583 13.81 2.74 12.29
CA THR A 583 12.39 2.94 12.04
C THR A 583 11.88 1.75 11.25
N SER A 584 10.71 1.20 11.63
CA SER A 584 10.06 0.06 10.98
C SER A 584 9.89 0.32 9.48
N ARG A 585 10.85 -0.13 8.66
CA ARG A 585 10.70 -0.22 7.22
C ARG A 585 9.99 -1.55 6.95
N THR A 586 8.70 -1.50 6.65
CA THR A 586 7.97 -2.65 6.11
C THR A 586 8.80 -3.24 4.97
N ARG A 587 9.24 -4.48 5.12
CA ARG A 587 9.94 -5.21 4.05
C ARG A 587 8.90 -5.65 3.01
N TYR A 588 9.25 -5.52 1.73
CA TYR A 588 8.45 -6.01 0.61
C TYR A 588 9.03 -7.32 0.08
N SER A 589 8.20 -8.13 -0.58
CA SER A 589 8.62 -9.41 -1.13
C SER A 589 9.66 -9.22 -2.24
N GLN A 590 10.60 -10.16 -2.35
CA GLN A 590 11.68 -10.09 -3.34
C GLN A 590 11.14 -10.07 -4.78
N LYS A 591 10.27 -11.03 -5.10
CA LYS A 591 9.45 -11.03 -6.33
C LYS A 591 8.03 -10.59 -5.99
N SER A 592 7.57 -9.56 -6.71
CA SER A 592 6.27 -8.91 -6.47
C SER A 592 5.51 -8.51 -7.74
N SER A 593 5.96 -8.98 -8.90
CA SER A 593 5.42 -8.65 -10.22
C SER A 593 5.65 -9.80 -11.22
N GLY A 594 5.08 -9.68 -12.43
CA GLY A 594 5.27 -10.67 -13.50
C GLY A 594 4.53 -11.99 -13.29
N PHE A 595 3.58 -12.03 -12.35
CA PHE A 595 2.76 -13.22 -12.11
C PHE A 595 1.72 -13.41 -13.22
N LYS A 596 1.55 -14.66 -13.65
CA LYS A 596 0.60 -15.03 -14.72
C LYS A 596 -0.84 -14.69 -14.38
N ASN A 597 -1.25 -14.92 -13.14
CA ASN A 597 -2.55 -14.57 -12.62
C ASN A 597 -2.46 -14.33 -11.11
N VAL A 598 -3.08 -13.27 -10.60
CA VAL A 598 -3.13 -12.95 -9.16
C VAL A 598 -4.44 -12.30 -8.79
N VAL A 599 -4.94 -12.62 -7.61
CA VAL A 599 -5.94 -11.81 -6.91
C VAL A 599 -5.22 -10.77 -6.05
N GLN A 600 -5.72 -9.54 -6.02
CA GLN A 600 -5.20 -8.48 -5.15
C GLN A 600 -6.15 -8.29 -3.96
N HIS A 601 -5.58 -8.11 -2.78
CA HIS A 601 -6.31 -7.83 -1.54
C HIS A 601 -5.56 -6.83 -0.65
N ASP A 602 -6.26 -6.26 0.33
CA ASP A 602 -5.77 -5.14 1.14
C ASP A 602 -5.18 -5.56 2.49
N THR A 603 -5.18 -6.85 2.83
CA THR A 603 -4.57 -7.36 4.06
C THR A 603 -3.09 -6.96 4.16
N ILE A 604 -2.64 -6.54 5.34
CA ILE A 604 -1.24 -6.12 5.56
C ILE A 604 -0.43 -7.31 6.05
N LEU A 605 0.41 -7.86 5.16
CA LEU A 605 1.31 -8.99 5.45
C LEU A 605 2.79 -8.59 5.37
N THR A 606 3.66 -9.46 5.88
CA THR A 606 5.11 -9.40 5.70
C THR A 606 5.57 -10.47 4.69
N PRO A 607 6.79 -10.36 4.14
CA PRO A 607 7.32 -11.37 3.23
C PRO A 607 7.41 -12.78 3.84
N ARG A 608 7.50 -12.89 5.17
CA ARG A 608 7.55 -14.17 5.89
C ARG A 608 6.19 -14.87 5.96
N ASP A 609 5.12 -14.11 5.78
CA ASP A 609 3.75 -14.63 5.77
C ASP A 609 3.37 -15.16 4.38
N CYS A 610 4.17 -14.84 3.35
CA CYS A 610 3.97 -15.36 2.00
C CYS A 610 4.27 -16.87 1.95
N GLY A 611 3.54 -17.59 1.11
CA GLY A 611 3.46 -19.05 1.09
C GLY A 611 2.32 -19.62 1.94
N GLY A 612 1.76 -18.82 2.86
CA GLY A 612 0.58 -19.18 3.63
C GLY A 612 -0.73 -18.98 2.85
N PRO A 613 -1.79 -19.74 3.19
CA PRO A 613 -3.08 -19.64 2.54
C PRO A 613 -3.87 -18.39 2.96
N VAL A 614 -4.78 -17.98 2.08
CA VAL A 614 -5.82 -16.97 2.36
C VAL A 614 -7.19 -17.62 2.19
N PHE A 615 -8.09 -17.41 3.16
CA PHE A 615 -9.39 -18.06 3.23
C PHE A 615 -10.54 -17.06 3.09
N ASP A 616 -11.68 -17.52 2.58
CA ASP A 616 -12.95 -16.79 2.65
C ASP A 616 -13.60 -16.91 4.05
N SER A 617 -14.70 -16.20 4.26
CA SER A 617 -15.51 -16.24 5.49
C SER A 617 -16.08 -17.63 5.81
N ARG A 618 -16.06 -18.59 4.86
CA ARG A 618 -16.54 -19.97 5.01
C ARG A 618 -15.40 -20.97 5.25
N GLY A 619 -14.16 -20.51 5.29
CA GLY A 619 -12.97 -21.34 5.49
C GLY A 619 -12.49 -22.11 4.29
N ARG A 620 -12.92 -21.71 3.09
CA ARG A 620 -12.36 -22.22 1.84
C ARG A 620 -11.18 -21.36 1.42
N CYS A 621 -10.12 -22.00 0.96
CA CYS A 621 -8.90 -21.35 0.49
C CYS A 621 -9.17 -20.64 -0.84
N VAL A 622 -9.04 -19.31 -0.82
CA VAL A 622 -9.16 -18.42 -1.98
C VAL A 622 -7.85 -18.36 -2.75
N GLY A 623 -6.72 -18.64 -2.10
CA GLY A 623 -5.42 -18.67 -2.74
C GLY A 623 -4.26 -18.79 -1.77
N LEU A 624 -3.05 -18.55 -2.28
CA LEU A 624 -1.80 -18.56 -1.52
C LEU A 624 -1.15 -17.18 -1.62
N ASN A 625 -0.91 -16.55 -0.48
CA ASN A 625 -0.29 -15.22 -0.39
C ASN A 625 1.11 -15.25 -1.02
N ILE A 626 1.30 -14.58 -2.15
CA ILE A 626 2.53 -14.68 -2.94
C ILE A 626 3.40 -13.42 -2.84
N ALA A 627 2.84 -12.25 -2.58
CA ALA A 627 3.67 -11.06 -2.45
C ALA A 627 3.01 -9.95 -1.65
N ARG A 628 3.79 -9.33 -0.76
CA ARG A 628 3.57 -7.96 -0.33
C ARG A 628 4.37 -7.04 -1.24
N ALA A 629 3.72 -6.52 -2.29
CA ALA A 629 4.40 -5.78 -3.35
C ALA A 629 4.73 -4.33 -2.98
N ASN A 630 3.83 -3.68 -2.24
CA ASN A 630 4.02 -2.33 -1.72
C ASN A 630 3.08 -2.13 -0.51
N ARG A 631 2.75 -0.88 -0.16
CA ARG A 631 1.94 -0.58 1.03
C ARG A 631 0.43 -0.82 0.90
N TYR A 632 -0.09 -0.98 -0.32
CA TYR A 632 -1.51 -1.22 -0.58
C TYR A 632 -1.76 -2.54 -1.33
N ASN A 633 -0.71 -3.11 -1.91
CA ASN A 633 -0.80 -4.26 -2.81
C ASN A 633 -0.28 -5.52 -2.12
N THR A 634 -1.20 -6.39 -1.71
CA THR A 634 -0.92 -7.79 -1.38
C THR A 634 -1.55 -8.68 -2.44
N LEU A 635 -0.79 -9.68 -2.88
CA LEU A 635 -1.15 -10.56 -3.98
C LEU A 635 -1.22 -11.99 -3.49
N ALA A 636 -2.18 -12.75 -4.01
CA ALA A 636 -2.26 -14.19 -3.85
C ALA A 636 -2.41 -14.89 -5.21
N ILE A 637 -1.83 -16.09 -5.34
CA ILE A 637 -2.13 -16.97 -6.48
C ILE A 637 -3.54 -17.52 -6.29
N PRO A 638 -4.46 -17.39 -7.25
CA PRO A 638 -5.84 -17.84 -7.11
C PRO A 638 -5.92 -19.36 -6.92
N ALA A 639 -6.82 -19.81 -6.06
CA ALA A 639 -7.07 -21.22 -5.77
C ALA A 639 -7.30 -22.11 -7.01
N PRO A 640 -8.06 -21.68 -8.05
CA PRO A 640 -8.22 -22.49 -9.26
C PRO A 640 -6.92 -22.74 -10.03
N ASP A 641 -6.00 -21.77 -10.03
CA ASP A 641 -4.68 -21.92 -10.65
C ASP A 641 -3.80 -22.84 -9.80
N LEU A 642 -3.83 -22.69 -8.47
CA LEU A 642 -3.12 -23.58 -7.54
C LEU A 642 -3.59 -25.03 -7.68
N ALA A 643 -4.90 -25.28 -7.71
CA ALA A 643 -5.45 -26.63 -7.83
C ALA A 643 -4.96 -27.34 -9.11
N LYS A 644 -4.94 -26.62 -10.25
CA LYS A 644 -4.41 -27.13 -11.52
C LYS A 644 -2.91 -27.45 -11.43
N LEU A 645 -2.12 -26.56 -10.83
CA LEU A 645 -0.68 -26.76 -10.66
C LEU A 645 -0.38 -27.94 -9.73
N VAL A 646 -1.09 -28.05 -8.61
CA VAL A 646 -0.95 -29.18 -7.66
C VAL A 646 -1.26 -30.50 -8.37
N ALA A 647 -2.37 -30.57 -9.13
CA ALA A 647 -2.71 -31.77 -9.88
C ALA A 647 -1.64 -32.15 -10.91
N ALA A 648 -1.12 -31.18 -11.67
CA ALA A 648 -0.08 -31.40 -12.67
C ALA A 648 1.24 -31.90 -12.05
N VAL A 649 1.70 -31.27 -10.97
CA VAL A 649 2.95 -31.66 -10.28
C VAL A 649 2.82 -33.04 -9.65
N ARG A 650 1.68 -33.35 -9.01
CA ARG A 650 1.45 -34.68 -8.43
C ARG A 650 1.44 -35.78 -9.48
N LYS A 651 0.80 -35.53 -10.63
CA LYS A 651 0.80 -36.45 -11.78
C LYS A 651 2.23 -36.70 -12.28
N ALA A 652 3.00 -35.64 -12.54
CA ALA A 652 4.37 -35.76 -13.02
C ALA A 652 5.29 -36.50 -12.02
N SER A 653 5.11 -36.27 -10.72
CA SER A 653 5.87 -36.97 -9.68
C SER A 653 5.53 -38.46 -9.59
N ALA A 654 4.27 -38.84 -9.82
CA ALA A 654 3.86 -40.24 -9.85
C ALA A 654 4.45 -40.98 -11.08
N GLU A 655 4.50 -40.32 -12.23
CA GLU A 655 5.08 -40.87 -13.47
C GLU A 655 6.61 -41.03 -13.41
N GLN A 656 7.30 -40.28 -12.55
CA GLN A 656 8.76 -40.36 -12.35
C GLN A 656 9.19 -41.43 -11.33
N THR A 657 8.24 -42.07 -10.62
CA THR A 657 8.56 -43.18 -9.72
C THR A 657 8.54 -44.48 -10.53
N PRO A 658 9.68 -45.15 -10.79
CA PRO A 658 9.66 -46.39 -11.55
C PRO A 658 8.86 -47.46 -10.81
N ALA A 659 8.10 -48.27 -11.54
CA ALA A 659 7.47 -49.49 -11.04
C ALA A 659 8.54 -50.51 -10.59
N ALA A 660 9.17 -50.27 -9.44
CA ALA A 660 10.04 -51.22 -8.77
C ALA A 660 9.21 -52.04 -7.77
N ALA A 661 8.26 -52.82 -8.29
CA ALA A 661 7.57 -53.88 -7.55
C ALA A 661 6.97 -54.85 -8.55
N GLY A 662 7.77 -55.82 -9.01
CA GLY A 662 7.24 -56.90 -9.85
C GLY A 662 8.27 -57.56 -10.73
N LYS A 663 9.31 -58.17 -10.15
CA LYS A 663 10.02 -59.33 -10.73
C LYS A 663 10.91 -59.98 -9.67
N GLU A 664 10.27 -60.65 -8.72
CA GLU A 664 10.86 -61.79 -8.03
C GLU A 664 9.76 -62.84 -7.89
N LYS A 665 9.82 -63.88 -8.74
CA LYS A 665 9.44 -65.26 -8.41
C LYS A 665 9.68 -66.17 -9.61
N GLY A 666 10.61 -67.10 -9.40
CA GLY A 666 10.55 -68.45 -9.95
C GLY A 666 11.34 -68.69 -11.23
N LYS A 667 12.60 -69.12 -11.08
CA LYS A 667 13.18 -70.22 -11.88
C LYS A 667 14.42 -70.78 -11.18
N GLU A 668 14.18 -71.76 -10.32
CA GLU A 668 15.08 -72.89 -10.07
C GLU A 668 14.24 -74.18 -10.13
N ALA A 669 14.90 -75.28 -10.52
CA ALA A 669 14.41 -76.64 -10.78
C ALA A 669 13.80 -76.92 -12.18
N HIS A 670 14.66 -77.17 -13.18
CA HIS A 670 15.06 -78.53 -13.58
C HIS A 670 16.20 -78.51 -14.61
#